data_AF-K9UIG2-F1
#
_entry.id   AF-K9UIG2-F1
#
_cell.length_a   1.000
_cell.length_b   1.000
_cell.length_c   1.000
_cell.angle_alpha   90.00
_cell.angle_beta   90.00
_cell.angle_gamma   90.00
#
_symmetry.space_group_name_H-M   'P 1'
#
loop_
_entity.id
_entity.type
_entity.pdbx_description
1 polymer ?
#
loop_
_entity_poly.entity_id
_entity_poly.type
_entity_poly.pdbx_seq_one_letter_code
_entity_poly.pdbx_strand_id
1 'polypeptide(L)'
;MFDTQNTAQNVLLGSGVQSFGGSVANLDGLDYYKLQVNNRSNVSMSLSGLGGDVNLFLLDSASRQLAASSATGIRSELIKTTLDAGTYFVKVQQATSTTSSPYQITFSNDPLFSTANSTPQSLIINGVRTSYAANSTLTLSTSYVSDSDGWQDVSKVDFWLTDRSNNRIELADVDTFTSHNAASAKFGYSTSLSQLGLAVGAYQLNAVAYDRAGVASNKFTSSAFNVINSAAQNLSISGIQSNYDSTSTLTIAPSFVSDSNGWQDVAKVDFWLTDSGNRRVELADVTSFTGNGLTSARFGYSTSLLGLASGAYKLNAVAIDKANAKSSTFTSSTFNIANSKSQDLEINGVLASYNVDDKLTLGTSYVSDNNGWRDVSKVDFWLTDRSNNRIELADVTSFSSNNLTSAKFGYSTTLTGLVVGNYNLNAVAYDKAGVASSQVMRSFSLTNAAPKTLTLNGINASYDANSTITLAPSFVSDSNGWQDVNNVDFWLTDSKGKRIELADVTSFTSNSLTTAKFDYAANLSQLGLTTGNYNLNAIAYDKSGGVSSRSVKSFAVNNTAPTTLTVNGVKSSYDLNSTLTIDPSFVTDNNGWQDVGKVDFWLTDSLNRRIELADVTSFTSDTAIAAKFGYSTSLAGLAAGNYSLNAVAYDRVGVASNTYAKSLNLVNSAPQTVTLNGLKSVYSKSSILELASSYVSDINGWQDVNKVDFWLTDSKNNRIELADVTSFTANGTNLAKFDYSTSLSALGLAAGDYNLNAVAYDKTGAASTRVSQLFNLSATLDWFDLNLKDVGVVGLARSKAADGQLDRNDLLSIFRDVQDGSVVDTSELTDLKSLMATTTPFSISDPVRYLSNKLVTDAYANINTTNFEASLGKWFLGTVAPTPTFTSSGKTTNFIYTRFQGPLFGTNTSARIGGIDQRSFGNCVLLAALGATFAPQSNDAGNSISKTINDMLLDNGDNTYTVRFFTQDLKAEWVTVDNRLATTDGKNLFGTSNKDGLWAPIIEKACAQWREFNEGSSTRTGWDIIGNGDYLDDGLQRVTGRAARNYYTGGGSWDFSFNLIKDSLSAGKAILSAGVPSVNGLNLISGHAYTVTNAYISNTGEQRVVVRNPWGIDYAWSGAADGNNDGFLDLSYDQFRTFGYITIA
;
A
#
# COMPACT_ATOMS: atom_id res chain seq x y z
N MET A 1 -73.65 -22.21 -19.27
CA MET A 1 -73.11 -20.94 -18.79
C MET A 1 -72.20 -21.21 -17.61
N PHE A 2 -70.96 -21.58 -17.93
CA PHE A 2 -69.86 -21.72 -16.97
C PHE A 2 -68.89 -20.52 -17.14
N ASP A 3 -69.44 -19.30 -17.25
CA ASP A 3 -68.78 -18.18 -17.94
C ASP A 3 -67.89 -17.33 -17.00
N THR A 4 -67.71 -17.79 -15.76
CA THR A 4 -66.84 -17.18 -14.74
C THR A 4 -66.11 -18.28 -13.98
N GLN A 5 -65.00 -17.95 -13.30
CA GLN A 5 -64.29 -18.92 -12.44
C GLN A 5 -65.16 -19.48 -11.31
N ASN A 6 -66.10 -18.69 -10.76
CA ASN A 6 -67.01 -19.12 -9.69
C ASN A 6 -68.06 -20.11 -10.19
N THR A 7 -68.39 -20.02 -11.48
CA THR A 7 -69.33 -20.91 -12.15
C THR A 7 -68.59 -21.89 -13.05
N ALA A 8 -67.30 -22.15 -12.85
CA ALA A 8 -66.53 -23.02 -13.76
C ALA A 8 -66.97 -24.49 -13.67
N GLN A 9 -66.95 -25.19 -14.80
CA GLN A 9 -67.22 -26.62 -14.85
C GLN A 9 -66.06 -27.40 -14.23
N ASN A 10 -66.32 -28.20 -13.20
CA ASN A 10 -65.29 -29.01 -12.56
C ASN A 10 -64.80 -30.13 -13.48
N VAL A 11 -63.49 -30.24 -13.65
CA VAL A 11 -62.80 -31.31 -14.36
C VAL A 11 -62.14 -32.23 -13.36
N LEU A 12 -62.58 -33.48 -13.32
CA LEU A 12 -61.99 -34.52 -12.46
C LEU A 12 -60.88 -35.25 -13.21
N LEU A 13 -59.64 -34.93 -12.88
CA LEU A 13 -58.44 -35.58 -13.44
C LEU A 13 -58.12 -36.83 -12.60
N GLY A 14 -58.15 -38.02 -13.19
CA GLY A 14 -58.06 -39.26 -12.38
C GLY A 14 -57.67 -40.58 -13.05
N SER A 15 -57.47 -40.62 -14.37
CA SER A 15 -56.90 -41.70 -15.22
C SER A 15 -57.71 -41.84 -16.52
N GLY A 16 -57.26 -41.13 -17.56
CA GLY A 16 -57.91 -41.11 -18.88
C GLY A 16 -58.23 -39.70 -19.37
N VAL A 17 -58.39 -39.55 -20.68
CA VAL A 17 -58.77 -38.29 -21.32
C VAL A 17 -60.22 -37.95 -20.94
N GLN A 18 -60.43 -36.82 -20.29
CA GLN A 18 -61.75 -36.26 -20.01
C GLN A 18 -62.16 -35.38 -21.20
N SER A 19 -63.36 -35.57 -21.74
CA SER A 19 -63.85 -34.78 -22.88
C SER A 19 -65.17 -34.10 -22.52
N PHE A 20 -65.28 -32.81 -22.83
CA PHE A 20 -66.48 -32.02 -22.64
C PHE A 20 -66.88 -31.34 -23.94
N GLY A 21 -68.15 -31.45 -24.30
CA GLY A 21 -68.73 -30.69 -25.40
C GLY A 21 -69.31 -29.37 -24.88
N GLY A 22 -69.05 -28.29 -25.59
CA GLY A 22 -69.61 -26.97 -25.31
C GLY A 22 -69.81 -26.17 -26.59
N SER A 23 -70.27 -24.93 -26.45
CA SER A 23 -70.34 -24.01 -27.57
C SER A 23 -70.24 -22.58 -27.08
N VAL A 24 -69.37 -21.79 -27.70
CA VAL A 24 -69.30 -20.34 -27.48
C VAL A 24 -70.04 -19.60 -28.60
N ALA A 25 -70.68 -18.49 -28.26
CA ALA A 25 -71.41 -17.62 -29.19
C ALA A 25 -71.38 -16.16 -28.73
N ASN A 26 -71.89 -15.24 -29.56
CA ASN A 26 -71.79 -13.79 -29.31
C ASN A 26 -72.39 -13.30 -27.96
N LEU A 27 -73.40 -14.00 -27.43
CA LEU A 27 -73.98 -13.70 -26.10
C LEU A 27 -73.46 -14.62 -24.98
N ASP A 28 -72.65 -15.62 -25.32
CA ASP A 28 -72.09 -16.65 -24.43
C ASP A 28 -70.65 -16.97 -24.90
N GLY A 29 -69.77 -15.97 -24.79
CA GLY A 29 -68.46 -15.98 -25.46
C GLY A 29 -67.34 -16.66 -24.68
N LEU A 30 -67.62 -17.16 -23.48
CA LEU A 30 -66.63 -17.65 -22.52
C LEU A 30 -67.14 -18.89 -21.80
N ASP A 31 -66.29 -19.92 -21.73
CA ASP A 31 -66.50 -21.06 -20.86
C ASP A 31 -65.27 -21.28 -19.98
N TYR A 32 -65.48 -21.51 -18.68
CA TYR A 32 -64.43 -21.84 -17.72
C TYR A 32 -64.53 -23.27 -17.24
N TYR A 33 -63.38 -23.93 -17.19
CA TYR A 33 -63.17 -25.25 -16.60
C TYR A 33 -62.26 -25.12 -15.39
N LYS A 34 -62.61 -25.75 -14.28
CA LYS A 34 -61.79 -25.79 -13.06
C LYS A 34 -61.08 -27.14 -12.98
N LEU A 35 -59.76 -27.10 -12.98
CA LEU A 35 -58.91 -28.28 -12.90
C LEU A 35 -58.36 -28.38 -11.48
N GLN A 36 -58.60 -29.50 -10.82
CA GLN A 36 -57.90 -29.85 -9.60
C GLN A 36 -56.76 -30.81 -9.96
N VAL A 37 -55.52 -30.33 -9.88
CA VAL A 37 -54.32 -31.15 -10.06
C VAL A 37 -53.89 -31.64 -8.69
N ASN A 38 -53.98 -32.95 -8.45
CA ASN A 38 -53.70 -33.51 -7.12
C ASN A 38 -52.21 -33.82 -6.91
N ASN A 39 -51.49 -34.14 -7.99
CA ASN A 39 -50.06 -34.45 -7.99
C ASN A 39 -49.38 -33.73 -9.16
N ARG A 40 -48.08 -33.47 -9.04
CA ARG A 40 -47.30 -32.86 -10.13
C ARG A 40 -47.44 -33.70 -11.40
N SER A 41 -48.07 -33.15 -12.42
CA SER A 41 -48.49 -33.89 -13.61
C SER A 41 -48.11 -33.15 -14.88
N ASN A 42 -47.76 -33.91 -15.91
CA ASN A 42 -47.80 -33.40 -17.27
C ASN A 42 -49.26 -33.29 -17.70
N VAL A 43 -49.77 -32.07 -17.82
CA VAL A 43 -51.15 -31.78 -18.18
C VAL A 43 -51.19 -31.36 -19.66
N SER A 44 -52.09 -31.99 -20.41
CA SER A 44 -52.38 -31.68 -21.80
C SER A 44 -53.85 -31.33 -21.95
N MET A 45 -54.12 -30.25 -22.67
CA MET A 45 -55.46 -29.70 -22.86
C MET A 45 -55.60 -29.35 -24.33
N SER A 46 -56.59 -29.91 -25.00
CA SER A 46 -56.82 -29.67 -26.41
C SER A 46 -58.26 -29.30 -26.68
N LEU A 47 -58.47 -28.26 -27.47
CA LEU A 47 -59.78 -27.79 -27.92
C LEU A 47 -59.93 -28.15 -29.40
N SER A 48 -61.00 -28.84 -29.79
CA SER A 48 -61.20 -29.35 -31.15
C SER A 48 -62.66 -29.28 -31.58
N GLY A 49 -62.99 -29.63 -32.82
CA GLY A 49 -64.39 -29.63 -33.31
C GLY A 49 -64.98 -28.23 -33.50
N LEU A 50 -64.12 -27.22 -33.68
CA LEU A 50 -64.49 -25.81 -33.77
C LEU A 50 -65.28 -25.49 -35.04
N GLY A 51 -66.36 -24.71 -34.89
CA GLY A 51 -67.12 -24.09 -35.98
C GLY A 51 -66.72 -22.63 -36.27
N GLY A 52 -65.85 -22.04 -35.44
CA GLY A 52 -65.32 -20.69 -35.55
C GLY A 52 -64.03 -20.51 -34.74
N ASP A 53 -63.50 -19.28 -34.74
CA ASP A 53 -62.21 -18.92 -34.11
C ASP A 53 -62.32 -18.83 -32.58
N VAL A 54 -61.71 -19.77 -31.86
CA VAL A 54 -61.82 -19.91 -30.39
C VAL A 54 -60.46 -20.23 -29.77
N ASN A 55 -60.04 -19.43 -28.79
CA ASN A 55 -58.75 -19.53 -28.12
C ASN A 55 -58.85 -20.28 -26.78
N LEU A 56 -57.71 -20.85 -26.34
CA LEU A 56 -57.57 -21.59 -25.09
C LEU A 56 -56.54 -20.93 -24.17
N PHE A 57 -56.88 -20.71 -22.90
CA PHE A 57 -55.98 -20.13 -21.90
C PHE A 57 -55.95 -20.98 -20.64
N LEU A 58 -54.75 -21.19 -20.07
CA LEU A 58 -54.54 -21.77 -18.75
C LEU A 58 -54.20 -20.67 -17.74
N LEU A 59 -54.89 -20.66 -16.61
CA LEU A 59 -54.78 -19.69 -15.54
C LEU A 59 -54.51 -20.38 -14.20
N ASP A 60 -53.79 -19.71 -13.30
CA ASP A 60 -53.68 -20.13 -11.89
C ASP A 60 -54.91 -19.70 -11.06
N SER A 61 -54.91 -20.04 -9.77
CA SER A 61 -55.98 -19.68 -8.83
C SER A 61 -56.13 -18.17 -8.58
N ALA A 62 -55.12 -17.36 -8.93
CA ALA A 62 -55.13 -15.90 -8.86
C ALA A 62 -55.47 -15.24 -10.21
N SER A 63 -55.96 -16.01 -11.19
CA SER A 63 -56.28 -15.56 -12.55
C SER A 63 -55.10 -15.13 -13.41
N ARG A 64 -53.86 -15.44 -13.01
CA ARG A 64 -52.68 -15.17 -13.83
C ARG A 64 -52.56 -16.21 -14.92
N GLN A 65 -52.34 -15.76 -16.16
CA GLN A 65 -52.15 -16.65 -17.30
C GLN A 65 -50.81 -17.40 -17.19
N LEU A 66 -50.86 -18.73 -17.18
CA LEU A 66 -49.71 -19.61 -17.19
C LEU A 66 -49.31 -20.05 -18.60
N ALA A 67 -50.31 -20.23 -19.48
CA ALA A 67 -50.11 -20.59 -20.89
C ALA A 67 -51.34 -20.21 -21.74
N ALA A 68 -51.18 -20.11 -23.05
CA ALA A 68 -52.27 -19.86 -24.00
C ALA A 68 -52.00 -20.51 -25.36
N SER A 69 -53.07 -20.77 -26.12
CA SER A 69 -53.05 -21.21 -27.51
C SER A 69 -54.15 -20.42 -28.27
N SER A 70 -53.79 -19.90 -29.45
CA SER A 70 -54.64 -19.02 -30.26
C SER A 70 -54.45 -19.28 -31.76
N ALA A 71 -54.65 -20.52 -32.18
CA ALA A 71 -54.58 -20.94 -33.56
C ALA A 71 -55.79 -20.42 -34.36
N THR A 72 -55.52 -19.59 -35.37
CA THR A 72 -56.58 -18.93 -36.16
C THR A 72 -57.57 -19.91 -36.82
N GLY A 73 -58.85 -19.55 -36.80
CA GLY A 73 -59.91 -20.24 -37.54
C GLY A 73 -60.43 -21.48 -36.82
N ILE A 74 -60.69 -22.57 -37.56
CA ILE A 74 -61.24 -23.81 -36.97
C ILE A 74 -60.17 -24.82 -36.53
N ARG A 75 -58.92 -24.37 -36.35
CA ARG A 75 -57.80 -25.24 -35.97
C ARG A 75 -57.91 -25.59 -34.49
N SER A 76 -57.53 -26.82 -34.14
CA SER A 76 -57.52 -27.21 -32.73
C SER A 76 -56.49 -26.43 -31.92
N GLU A 77 -56.84 -26.08 -30.69
CA GLU A 77 -55.91 -25.52 -29.71
C GLU A 77 -55.23 -26.63 -28.91
N LEU A 78 -53.99 -26.40 -28.46
CA LEU A 78 -53.25 -27.36 -27.64
C LEU A 78 -52.30 -26.65 -26.67
N ILE A 79 -52.44 -26.97 -25.38
CA ILE A 79 -51.49 -26.60 -24.32
C ILE A 79 -50.98 -27.88 -23.66
N LYS A 80 -49.64 -28.02 -23.58
CA LYS A 80 -48.95 -29.07 -22.83
C LYS A 80 -47.97 -28.43 -21.85
N THR A 81 -48.11 -28.72 -20.57
CA THR A 81 -47.23 -28.16 -19.52
C THR A 81 -47.18 -29.09 -18.32
N THR A 82 -46.13 -28.97 -17.50
CA THR A 82 -46.10 -29.60 -16.18
C THR A 82 -46.73 -28.64 -15.17
N LEU A 83 -47.70 -29.11 -14.38
CA LEU A 83 -48.32 -28.36 -13.30
C LEU A 83 -48.07 -29.06 -11.97
N ASP A 84 -47.70 -28.29 -10.95
CA ASP A 84 -47.65 -28.76 -9.57
C ASP A 84 -49.07 -28.95 -9.02
N ALA A 85 -49.20 -29.65 -7.90
CA ALA A 85 -50.50 -29.84 -7.26
C ALA A 85 -51.15 -28.49 -6.90
N GLY A 86 -52.41 -28.31 -7.28
CA GLY A 86 -53.09 -27.03 -7.12
C GLY A 86 -54.39 -26.93 -7.92
N THR A 87 -55.09 -25.82 -7.71
CA THR A 87 -56.31 -25.47 -8.47
C THR A 87 -55.95 -24.54 -9.62
N TYR A 88 -56.35 -24.92 -10.82
CA TYR A 88 -56.14 -24.15 -12.05
C TYR A 88 -57.46 -23.92 -12.77
N PHE A 89 -57.49 -22.93 -13.66
CA PHE A 89 -58.65 -22.63 -14.49
C PHE A 89 -58.27 -22.62 -15.96
N VAL A 90 -59.14 -23.17 -16.79
CA VAL A 90 -58.98 -23.16 -18.25
C VAL A 90 -60.13 -22.38 -18.84
N LYS A 91 -59.78 -21.33 -19.58
CA LYS A 91 -60.72 -20.40 -20.20
C LYS A 91 -60.75 -20.67 -21.70
N VAL A 92 -61.92 -21.01 -22.22
CA VAL A 92 -62.24 -21.09 -23.65
C VAL A 92 -62.89 -19.77 -24.02
N GLN A 93 -62.39 -19.10 -25.06
CA GLN A 93 -62.84 -17.75 -25.40
C GLN A 93 -62.99 -17.58 -26.92
N GLN A 94 -64.16 -17.13 -27.35
CA GLN A 94 -64.39 -16.75 -28.74
C GLN A 94 -63.52 -15.56 -29.13
N ALA A 95 -62.77 -15.67 -30.23
CA ALA A 95 -61.82 -14.66 -30.66
C ALA A 95 -62.46 -13.59 -31.56
N THR A 96 -63.06 -13.99 -32.68
CA THR A 96 -63.52 -13.03 -33.73
C THR A 96 -64.81 -13.39 -34.47
N SER A 97 -65.44 -14.57 -34.25
CA SER A 97 -66.65 -14.97 -35.01
C SER A 97 -67.97 -14.51 -34.37
N THR A 98 -69.00 -14.24 -35.20
CA THR A 98 -70.36 -13.88 -34.73
C THR A 98 -71.34 -15.07 -34.76
N THR A 99 -70.90 -16.22 -35.27
CA THR A 99 -71.67 -17.48 -35.32
C THR A 99 -71.25 -18.40 -34.18
N SER A 100 -72.23 -19.12 -33.62
CA SER A 100 -71.98 -20.13 -32.58
C SER A 100 -70.96 -21.16 -33.05
N SER A 101 -69.93 -21.40 -32.24
CA SER A 101 -68.91 -22.41 -32.49
C SER A 101 -69.07 -23.53 -31.46
N PRO A 102 -69.53 -24.74 -31.86
CA PRO A 102 -69.39 -25.89 -31.00
C PRO A 102 -67.90 -26.20 -30.78
N TYR A 103 -67.58 -26.85 -29.68
CA TYR A 103 -66.24 -27.35 -29.42
C TYR A 103 -66.28 -28.63 -28.59
N GLN A 104 -65.19 -29.38 -28.64
CA GLN A 104 -64.85 -30.48 -27.76
C GLN A 104 -63.52 -30.17 -27.09
N ILE A 105 -63.53 -29.97 -25.78
CA ILE A 105 -62.33 -29.78 -24.98
C ILE A 105 -61.95 -31.08 -24.29
N THR A 106 -60.70 -31.49 -24.47
CA THR A 106 -60.14 -32.69 -23.85
C THR A 106 -59.06 -32.30 -22.86
N PHE A 107 -59.10 -32.91 -21.67
CA PHE A 107 -58.10 -32.78 -20.63
C PHE A 107 -57.48 -34.14 -20.35
N SER A 108 -56.17 -34.21 -20.27
CA SER A 108 -55.47 -35.39 -19.78
C SER A 108 -54.33 -34.96 -18.88
N ASN A 109 -54.09 -35.74 -17.83
CA ASN A 109 -52.92 -35.60 -16.99
C ASN A 109 -52.15 -36.93 -16.97
N ASP A 110 -50.84 -36.82 -16.96
CA ASP A 110 -49.93 -37.91 -16.68
C ASP A 110 -49.13 -37.53 -15.42
N PRO A 111 -49.52 -38.04 -14.25
CA PRO A 111 -48.79 -37.81 -13.00
C PRO A 111 -47.34 -38.25 -13.16
N LEU A 112 -46.39 -37.35 -12.88
CA LEU A 112 -44.96 -37.70 -12.92
C LEU A 112 -44.61 -38.74 -11.84
N PHE A 113 -45.45 -38.82 -10.81
CA PHE A 113 -45.37 -39.77 -9.71
C PHE A 113 -46.77 -40.36 -9.47
N SER A 114 -46.88 -41.69 -9.43
CA SER A 114 -48.16 -42.40 -9.26
C SER A 114 -48.67 -42.41 -7.82
N THR A 115 -47.91 -41.81 -6.89
CA THR A 115 -48.20 -41.68 -5.46
C THR A 115 -48.30 -40.20 -5.08
N ALA A 116 -49.08 -39.88 -4.05
CA ALA A 116 -49.07 -38.53 -3.46
C ALA A 116 -47.66 -38.20 -2.94
N ASN A 117 -47.29 -36.91 -2.96
CA ASN A 117 -46.00 -36.41 -2.44
C ASN A 117 -45.68 -37.05 -1.10
N SER A 118 -44.55 -37.72 -1.02
CA SER A 118 -44.05 -38.29 0.23
C SER A 118 -42.99 -37.38 0.81
N THR A 119 -43.03 -37.20 2.13
CA THR A 119 -41.95 -36.49 2.81
C THR A 119 -40.67 -37.32 2.73
N PRO A 120 -39.49 -36.71 2.55
CA PRO A 120 -38.23 -37.46 2.62
C PRO A 120 -38.10 -38.08 4.02
N GLN A 121 -38.04 -39.41 4.12
CA GLN A 121 -38.20 -40.09 5.42
C GLN A 121 -36.87 -40.44 6.10
N SER A 122 -35.88 -40.85 5.33
CA SER A 122 -34.64 -41.44 5.87
C SER A 122 -33.41 -40.67 5.46
N LEU A 123 -33.13 -39.55 6.11
CA LEU A 123 -31.87 -38.82 5.97
C LEU A 123 -30.77 -39.51 6.78
N ILE A 124 -29.86 -40.16 6.09
CA ILE A 124 -28.73 -40.90 6.67
C ILE A 124 -27.44 -40.10 6.44
N ILE A 125 -26.87 -39.63 7.54
CA ILE A 125 -25.60 -38.92 7.59
C ILE A 125 -24.52 -39.84 8.14
N ASN A 126 -23.52 -40.14 7.32
CA ASN A 126 -22.39 -41.01 7.67
C ASN A 126 -21.08 -40.22 7.76
N GLY A 127 -20.21 -40.58 8.71
CA GLY A 127 -18.85 -40.03 8.80
C GLY A 127 -18.62 -38.96 9.87
N VAL A 128 -19.61 -38.65 10.72
CA VAL A 128 -19.42 -37.75 11.86
C VAL A 128 -18.58 -38.45 12.93
N ARG A 129 -17.42 -37.87 13.27
CA ARG A 129 -16.49 -38.36 14.31
C ARG A 129 -16.90 -37.79 15.67
N THR A 130 -16.42 -38.40 16.75
CA THR A 130 -16.67 -37.94 18.13
C THR A 130 -15.85 -36.69 18.53
N SER A 131 -14.81 -36.35 17.78
CA SER A 131 -14.03 -35.13 17.96
C SER A 131 -13.34 -34.68 16.67
N TYR A 132 -13.10 -33.38 16.59
CA TYR A 132 -12.39 -32.72 15.50
C TYR A 132 -11.42 -31.67 16.07
N ALA A 133 -10.23 -31.55 15.50
CA ALA A 133 -9.36 -30.42 15.79
C ALA A 133 -9.93 -29.15 15.12
N ALA A 134 -9.73 -27.98 15.74
CA ALA A 134 -10.26 -26.70 15.23
C ALA A 134 -9.84 -26.38 13.78
N ASN A 135 -8.73 -26.95 13.30
CA ASN A 135 -8.22 -26.78 11.93
C ASN A 135 -8.40 -28.00 11.02
N SER A 136 -9.17 -29.00 11.45
CA SER A 136 -9.45 -30.19 10.65
C SER A 136 -10.62 -29.99 9.69
N THR A 137 -10.88 -30.96 8.81
CA THR A 137 -12.02 -30.95 7.89
C THR A 137 -13.06 -31.96 8.37
N LEU A 138 -14.31 -31.54 8.48
CA LEU A 138 -15.44 -32.44 8.65
C LEU A 138 -15.82 -32.98 7.27
N THR A 139 -15.80 -34.29 7.09
CA THR A 139 -16.15 -34.95 5.82
C THR A 139 -17.20 -36.01 6.09
N LEU A 140 -18.31 -35.93 5.36
CA LEU A 140 -19.35 -36.95 5.37
C LEU A 140 -19.06 -37.99 4.28
N SER A 141 -19.01 -39.25 4.66
CA SER A 141 -18.94 -40.37 3.72
C SER A 141 -20.34 -40.75 3.25
N THR A 142 -20.45 -41.51 2.14
CA THR A 142 -21.68 -41.99 1.46
C THR A 142 -22.99 -41.77 2.22
N SER A 143 -23.48 -40.53 2.18
CA SER A 143 -24.70 -40.09 2.86
C SER A 143 -25.82 -40.02 1.82
N TYR A 144 -27.05 -40.27 2.26
CA TYR A 144 -28.19 -40.31 1.36
C TYR A 144 -29.48 -40.01 2.10
N VAL A 145 -30.48 -39.54 1.36
CA VAL A 145 -31.84 -39.37 1.85
C VAL A 145 -32.79 -40.22 1.02
N SER A 146 -33.67 -40.96 1.68
CA SER A 146 -34.72 -41.73 1.00
C SER A 146 -36.00 -40.92 0.86
N ASP A 147 -36.54 -40.96 -0.35
CA ASP A 147 -37.86 -40.44 -0.68
C ASP A 147 -38.63 -41.46 -1.54
N SER A 148 -39.86 -41.75 -1.16
CA SER A 148 -40.63 -42.86 -1.75
C SER A 148 -41.25 -42.53 -3.11
N ASP A 149 -41.36 -41.25 -3.47
CA ASP A 149 -41.71 -40.77 -4.81
C ASP A 149 -40.48 -40.49 -5.70
N GLY A 150 -39.27 -40.56 -5.16
CA GLY A 150 -38.04 -40.77 -5.92
C GLY A 150 -36.91 -39.79 -5.61
N TRP A 151 -35.67 -40.21 -5.88
CA TRP A 151 -34.48 -39.42 -5.52
C TRP A 151 -34.40 -38.04 -6.19
N GLN A 152 -35.07 -37.85 -7.33
CA GLN A 152 -35.07 -36.59 -8.08
C GLN A 152 -35.94 -35.52 -7.42
N ASP A 153 -36.82 -35.94 -6.52
CA ASP A 153 -37.71 -35.04 -5.79
C ASP A 153 -37.03 -34.34 -4.62
N VAL A 154 -35.85 -34.80 -4.20
CA VAL A 154 -35.03 -34.13 -3.18
C VAL A 154 -34.47 -32.81 -3.76
N SER A 155 -34.77 -31.69 -3.11
CA SER A 155 -34.37 -30.35 -3.54
C SER A 155 -33.04 -29.91 -2.93
N LYS A 156 -32.86 -30.11 -1.62
CA LYS A 156 -31.62 -29.78 -0.89
C LYS A 156 -31.48 -30.54 0.42
N VAL A 157 -30.27 -30.57 0.96
CA VAL A 157 -29.98 -30.91 2.36
C VAL A 157 -29.33 -29.70 3.01
N ASP A 158 -30.05 -29.09 3.93
CA ASP A 158 -29.59 -27.99 4.78
C ASP A 158 -28.72 -28.56 5.90
N PHE A 159 -27.55 -27.96 6.13
CA PHE A 159 -26.61 -28.35 7.17
C PHE A 159 -26.32 -27.19 8.11
N TRP A 160 -26.27 -27.49 9.41
CA TRP A 160 -25.76 -26.53 10.39
C TRP A 160 -25.14 -27.25 11.59
N LEU A 161 -24.18 -26.59 12.24
CA LEU A 161 -23.71 -27.01 13.54
C LEU A 161 -24.56 -26.38 14.62
N THR A 162 -24.68 -27.08 15.75
CA THR A 162 -25.27 -26.52 16.96
C THR A 162 -24.29 -26.68 18.10
N ASP A 163 -23.89 -25.58 18.75
CA ASP A 163 -23.01 -25.63 19.93
C ASP A 163 -23.74 -26.11 21.19
N ARG A 164 -23.04 -26.20 22.34
CA ARG A 164 -23.64 -26.58 23.63
C ARG A 164 -24.74 -25.63 24.12
N SER A 165 -24.75 -24.40 23.62
CA SER A 165 -25.74 -23.37 23.95
C SER A 165 -26.92 -23.36 22.97
N ASN A 166 -26.99 -24.35 22.07
CA ASN A 166 -27.96 -24.44 21.00
C ASN A 166 -27.86 -23.35 19.91
N ASN A 167 -26.73 -22.65 19.81
CA ASN A 167 -26.53 -21.66 18.75
C ASN A 167 -26.28 -22.36 17.42
N ARG A 168 -27.02 -21.95 16.39
CA ARG A 168 -26.92 -22.45 15.02
C ARG A 168 -25.76 -21.77 14.31
N ILE A 169 -24.86 -22.56 13.73
CA ILE A 169 -23.78 -22.11 12.86
C ILE A 169 -24.05 -22.69 11.48
N GLU A 170 -24.38 -21.81 10.55
CA GLU A 170 -24.81 -22.22 9.21
C GLU A 170 -23.65 -22.82 8.41
N LEU A 171 -23.93 -23.94 7.75
CA LEU A 171 -23.03 -24.57 6.81
C LEU A 171 -23.60 -24.49 5.40
N ALA A 172 -22.79 -24.77 4.39
CA ALA A 172 -23.28 -24.75 3.01
C ALA A 172 -24.25 -25.92 2.76
N ASP A 173 -25.38 -25.60 2.11
CA ASP A 173 -26.36 -26.60 1.66
C ASP A 173 -25.78 -27.50 0.57
N VAL A 174 -26.32 -28.72 0.47
CA VAL A 174 -26.13 -29.57 -0.70
C VAL A 174 -27.38 -29.54 -1.56
N ASP A 175 -27.26 -29.14 -2.81
CA ASP A 175 -28.35 -29.06 -3.80
C ASP A 175 -28.12 -29.97 -5.02
N THR A 176 -26.96 -30.62 -5.10
CA THR A 176 -26.63 -31.58 -6.16
C THR A 176 -26.66 -33.02 -5.65
N PHE A 177 -27.42 -33.88 -6.33
CA PHE A 177 -27.62 -35.27 -5.93
C PHE A 177 -27.33 -36.25 -7.06
N THR A 178 -26.93 -37.46 -6.67
CA THR A 178 -26.81 -38.62 -7.57
C THR A 178 -27.70 -39.76 -7.06
N SER A 179 -28.14 -40.67 -7.93
CA SER A 179 -28.95 -41.81 -7.50
C SER A 179 -28.17 -42.73 -6.55
N HIS A 180 -28.66 -42.95 -5.33
CA HIS A 180 -28.26 -44.09 -4.50
C HIS A 180 -28.99 -45.35 -4.95
N ASN A 181 -30.30 -45.22 -5.17
CA ASN A 181 -31.22 -46.18 -5.78
C ASN A 181 -32.47 -45.41 -6.25
N ALA A 182 -33.48 -46.10 -6.79
CA ALA A 182 -34.69 -45.48 -7.35
C ALA A 182 -35.42 -44.53 -6.37
N ALA A 183 -35.34 -44.80 -5.06
CA ALA A 183 -36.03 -44.08 -3.99
C ALA A 183 -35.07 -43.36 -3.03
N SER A 184 -33.81 -43.09 -3.42
CA SER A 184 -32.86 -42.39 -2.52
C SER A 184 -31.80 -41.57 -3.24
N ALA A 185 -31.61 -40.33 -2.79
CA ALA A 185 -30.65 -39.37 -3.30
C ALA A 185 -29.34 -39.43 -2.48
N LYS A 186 -28.22 -39.73 -3.15
CA LYS A 186 -26.86 -39.75 -2.58
C LYS A 186 -26.19 -38.39 -2.72
N PHE A 187 -25.46 -38.00 -1.67
CA PHE A 187 -24.61 -36.82 -1.67
C PHE A 187 -23.29 -37.02 -0.89
N GLY A 188 -22.33 -36.13 -1.14
CA GLY A 188 -21.10 -35.98 -0.37
C GLY A 188 -20.98 -34.56 0.17
N TYR A 189 -20.28 -34.40 1.30
CA TYR A 189 -20.13 -33.10 1.94
C TYR A 189 -18.78 -32.99 2.66
N SER A 190 -18.11 -31.85 2.53
CA SER A 190 -16.89 -31.55 3.27
C SER A 190 -16.81 -30.07 3.61
N THR A 191 -16.43 -29.75 4.85
CA THR A 191 -16.22 -28.37 5.29
C THR A 191 -14.97 -28.23 6.16
N SER A 192 -14.22 -27.16 5.94
CA SER A 192 -13.02 -26.83 6.71
C SER A 192 -13.42 -26.16 8.02
N LEU A 193 -13.09 -26.75 9.16
CA LEU A 193 -13.46 -26.19 10.46
C LEU A 193 -12.62 -24.96 10.84
N SER A 194 -11.42 -24.79 10.27
CA SER A 194 -10.59 -23.60 10.51
C SER A 194 -11.19 -22.34 9.90
N GLN A 195 -11.87 -22.46 8.76
CA GLN A 195 -12.50 -21.31 8.09
C GLN A 195 -13.77 -20.83 8.82
N LEU A 196 -14.33 -21.69 9.69
CA LEU A 196 -15.53 -21.40 10.47
C LEU A 196 -15.22 -20.71 11.82
N GLY A 197 -13.94 -20.63 12.22
CA GLY A 197 -13.54 -19.97 13.46
C GLY A 197 -14.18 -20.57 14.72
N LEU A 198 -14.51 -21.87 14.70
CA LEU A 198 -15.25 -22.52 15.78
C LEU A 198 -14.47 -22.47 17.10
N ALA A 199 -15.16 -22.03 18.15
CA ALA A 199 -14.62 -22.10 19.50
C ALA A 199 -14.48 -23.56 19.96
N VAL A 200 -13.62 -23.80 20.94
CA VAL A 200 -13.54 -25.08 21.63
C VAL A 200 -14.87 -25.42 22.29
N GLY A 201 -15.43 -26.59 22.01
CA GLY A 201 -16.72 -26.96 22.57
C GLY A 201 -17.31 -28.21 21.95
N ALA A 202 -18.42 -28.69 22.51
CA ALA A 202 -19.21 -29.73 21.85
C ALA A 202 -20.16 -29.09 20.83
N TYR A 203 -20.23 -29.72 19.66
CA TYR A 203 -21.10 -29.36 18.56
C TYR A 203 -21.88 -30.59 18.11
N GLN A 204 -23.10 -30.40 17.64
CA GLN A 204 -23.86 -31.42 16.93
C GLN A 204 -23.98 -31.00 15.47
N LEU A 205 -23.78 -31.94 14.54
CA LEU A 205 -24.12 -31.72 13.15
C LEU A 205 -25.61 -32.00 12.98
N ASN A 206 -26.32 -31.05 12.43
CA ASN A 206 -27.73 -31.17 12.13
C ASN A 206 -27.92 -31.12 10.63
N ALA A 207 -28.93 -31.84 10.16
CA ALA A 207 -29.31 -31.81 8.77
C ALA A 207 -30.80 -32.01 8.59
N VAL A 208 -31.37 -31.32 7.62
CA VAL A 208 -32.76 -31.52 7.16
C VAL A 208 -32.75 -31.58 5.64
N ALA A 209 -33.32 -32.63 5.09
CA ALA A 209 -33.55 -32.73 3.66
C ALA A 209 -34.91 -32.13 3.33
N TYR A 210 -35.01 -31.50 2.18
CA TYR A 210 -36.26 -30.96 1.66
C TYR A 210 -36.56 -31.62 0.32
N ASP A 211 -37.83 -31.94 0.09
CA ASP A 211 -38.32 -32.26 -1.25
C ASP A 211 -38.53 -30.97 -2.07
N ARG A 212 -38.93 -31.11 -3.34
CA ARG A 212 -39.22 -29.97 -4.23
C ARG A 212 -40.56 -29.32 -3.95
N ALA A 213 -41.46 -29.99 -3.22
CA ALA A 213 -42.66 -29.39 -2.65
C ALA A 213 -42.35 -28.55 -1.38
N GLY A 214 -41.11 -28.58 -0.90
CA GLY A 214 -40.64 -27.85 0.28
C GLY A 214 -40.92 -28.57 1.61
N VAL A 215 -41.35 -29.83 1.57
CA VAL A 215 -41.59 -30.62 2.78
C VAL A 215 -40.29 -31.16 3.33
N ALA A 216 -40.10 -30.96 4.62
CA ALA A 216 -38.88 -31.32 5.33
C ALA A 216 -38.91 -32.79 5.79
N SER A 217 -37.74 -33.42 5.74
CA SER A 217 -37.49 -34.67 6.45
C SER A 217 -37.52 -34.46 7.95
N ASN A 218 -37.58 -35.57 8.69
CA ASN A 218 -37.18 -35.52 10.09
C ASN A 218 -35.75 -34.96 10.20
N LYS A 219 -35.54 -34.11 11.20
CA LYS A 219 -34.22 -33.54 11.50
C LYS A 219 -33.27 -34.66 11.92
N PHE A 220 -32.17 -34.80 11.19
CA PHE A 220 -31.02 -35.54 11.67
C PHE A 220 -30.24 -34.67 12.66
N THR A 221 -29.88 -35.23 13.80
CA THR A 221 -28.94 -34.63 14.75
C THR A 221 -27.92 -35.69 15.11
N SER A 222 -26.63 -35.40 14.89
CA SER A 222 -25.56 -36.30 15.28
C SER A 222 -25.45 -36.38 16.81
N SER A 223 -24.80 -37.44 17.31
CA SER A 223 -24.17 -37.37 18.63
C SER A 223 -23.24 -36.15 18.69
N ALA A 224 -23.15 -35.52 19.86
CA ALA A 224 -22.26 -34.38 20.04
C ALA A 224 -20.80 -34.79 19.80
N PHE A 225 -20.11 -34.02 18.97
CA PHE A 225 -18.68 -34.12 18.73
C PHE A 225 -17.98 -32.92 19.32
N ASN A 226 -16.76 -33.07 19.85
CA ASN A 226 -16.03 -31.92 20.39
C ASN A 226 -15.09 -31.32 19.34
N VAL A 227 -15.25 -30.02 19.05
CA VAL A 227 -14.16 -29.20 18.49
C VAL A 227 -13.22 -28.88 19.63
N ILE A 228 -11.98 -29.30 19.51
CA ILE A 228 -10.99 -29.14 20.56
C ILE A 228 -9.89 -28.17 20.11
N ASN A 229 -9.66 -27.09 20.87
CA ASN A 229 -8.33 -26.48 20.95
C ASN A 229 -7.61 -27.26 22.02
N SER A 230 -6.46 -27.81 21.66
CA SER A 230 -5.55 -28.27 22.67
C SER A 230 -4.60 -27.13 22.90
N ALA A 231 -4.43 -26.72 24.15
CA ALA A 231 -3.27 -25.89 24.44
C ALA A 231 -2.02 -26.66 24.03
N ALA A 232 -0.99 -25.92 23.65
CA ALA A 232 0.34 -26.46 23.50
C ALA A 232 0.68 -27.30 24.75
N GLN A 233 0.97 -28.57 24.53
CA GLN A 233 1.18 -29.59 25.54
C GLN A 233 2.59 -30.17 25.43
N ASN A 234 3.01 -30.85 26.50
CA ASN A 234 4.30 -31.51 26.58
C ASN A 234 5.48 -30.58 26.24
N LEU A 235 5.42 -29.32 26.70
CA LEU A 235 6.58 -28.42 26.67
C LEU A 235 7.69 -29.06 27.48
N SER A 236 8.68 -29.59 26.78
CA SER A 236 9.80 -30.31 27.35
C SER A 236 11.06 -29.51 27.09
N ILE A 237 11.63 -28.99 28.18
CA ILE A 237 12.89 -28.26 28.19
C ILE A 237 13.90 -29.08 28.98
N SER A 238 15.08 -29.28 28.39
CA SER A 238 16.14 -30.08 28.99
C SER A 238 17.51 -29.43 28.78
N GLY A 239 18.50 -29.88 29.55
CA GLY A 239 19.87 -29.35 29.49
C GLY A 239 20.18 -28.22 30.47
N ILE A 240 19.32 -27.99 31.46
CA ILE A 240 19.57 -26.99 32.52
C ILE A 240 20.52 -27.57 33.57
N GLN A 241 21.59 -26.84 33.88
CA GLN A 241 22.60 -27.21 34.86
C GLN A 241 22.20 -26.73 36.27
N SER A 242 22.70 -27.37 37.32
CA SER A 242 22.39 -27.00 38.71
C SER A 242 23.12 -25.73 39.18
N ASN A 243 24.23 -25.37 38.55
CA ASN A 243 24.99 -24.17 38.85
C ASN A 243 25.51 -23.58 37.55
N TYR A 244 25.43 -22.27 37.45
CA TYR A 244 26.00 -21.47 36.38
C TYR A 244 26.93 -20.42 36.99
N ASP A 245 28.09 -20.21 36.38
CA ASP A 245 28.79 -18.95 36.60
C ASP A 245 28.08 -17.84 35.79
N SER A 246 28.19 -16.58 36.22
CA SER A 246 27.55 -15.47 35.49
C SER A 246 28.11 -15.26 34.07
N THR A 247 29.21 -15.93 33.69
CA THR A 247 29.74 -15.92 32.32
C THR A 247 29.16 -17.01 31.42
N SER A 248 28.41 -17.94 32.00
CA SER A 248 27.88 -19.10 31.30
C SER A 248 26.77 -18.68 30.35
N THR A 249 26.68 -19.39 29.24
CA THR A 249 25.49 -19.33 28.39
C THR A 249 24.53 -20.41 28.83
N LEU A 250 23.34 -20.02 29.28
CA LEU A 250 22.25 -20.94 29.47
C LEU A 250 21.80 -21.42 28.10
N THR A 251 22.21 -22.62 27.72
CA THR A 251 21.81 -23.27 26.48
C THR A 251 20.91 -24.44 26.83
N ILE A 252 19.72 -24.49 26.26
CA ILE A 252 18.86 -25.67 26.38
C ILE A 252 19.14 -26.60 25.20
N ALA A 253 19.07 -27.91 25.43
CA ALA A 253 19.14 -28.90 24.37
C ALA A 253 17.92 -28.76 23.44
N PRO A 254 17.92 -29.34 22.22
CA PRO A 254 16.74 -29.36 21.35
C PRO A 254 15.49 -29.76 22.14
N SER A 255 14.59 -28.79 22.24
CA SER A 255 13.41 -28.86 23.10
C SER A 255 12.18 -28.95 22.22
N PHE A 256 11.11 -29.48 22.79
CA PHE A 256 9.92 -29.83 22.04
C PHE A 256 8.69 -29.28 22.72
N VAL A 257 7.75 -28.90 21.87
CA VAL A 257 6.39 -28.62 22.27
C VAL A 257 5.50 -29.37 21.29
N SER A 258 4.40 -29.90 21.78
CA SER A 258 3.43 -30.60 20.94
C SER A 258 2.09 -29.92 21.06
N ASP A 259 1.43 -29.72 19.94
CA ASP A 259 0.03 -29.36 19.93
C ASP A 259 -0.77 -30.42 19.18
N SER A 260 -1.82 -30.92 19.81
CA SER A 260 -2.64 -31.98 19.22
C SER A 260 -3.46 -31.49 18.01
N ASN A 261 -3.65 -30.17 17.88
CA ASN A 261 -4.25 -29.54 16.70
C ASN A 261 -3.21 -29.17 15.62
N GLY A 262 -1.91 -29.34 15.86
CA GLY A 262 -0.86 -29.16 14.86
C GLY A 262 0.23 -28.18 15.28
N TRP A 263 1.49 -28.47 14.92
CA TRP A 263 2.62 -27.66 15.38
C TRP A 263 2.60 -26.20 14.90
N GLN A 264 1.93 -25.92 13.79
CA GLN A 264 1.75 -24.57 13.26
C GLN A 264 0.84 -23.68 14.13
N ASP A 265 0.15 -24.26 15.11
CA ASP A 265 -0.66 -23.52 16.06
C ASP A 265 0.17 -22.91 17.20
N VAL A 266 1.40 -23.39 17.43
CA VAL A 266 2.29 -22.81 18.44
C VAL A 266 2.77 -21.43 17.97
N ALA A 267 2.40 -20.38 18.70
CA ALA A 267 2.74 -19.01 18.38
C ALA A 267 4.11 -18.61 18.92
N LYS A 268 4.40 -18.93 20.19
CA LYS A 268 5.69 -18.64 20.83
C LYS A 268 5.95 -19.50 22.07
N VAL A 269 7.20 -19.50 22.55
CA VAL A 269 7.56 -19.92 23.90
C VAL A 269 8.14 -18.71 24.63
N ASP A 270 7.40 -18.23 25.64
CA ASP A 270 7.80 -17.15 26.54
C ASP A 270 8.77 -17.69 27.59
N PHE A 271 9.91 -17.02 27.77
CA PHE A 271 10.97 -17.42 28.71
C PHE A 271 11.28 -16.30 29.71
N TRP A 272 11.36 -16.65 30.99
CA TRP A 272 11.83 -15.73 32.03
C TRP A 272 12.56 -16.45 33.16
N LEU A 273 13.45 -15.74 33.84
CA LEU A 273 14.00 -16.19 35.10
C LEU A 273 13.18 -15.64 36.27
N THR A 274 13.13 -16.41 37.35
CA THR A 274 12.62 -15.93 38.64
C THR A 274 13.73 -16.03 39.66
N ASP A 275 14.08 -14.89 40.27
CA ASP A 275 15.08 -14.83 41.34
C ASP A 275 14.52 -15.27 42.71
N SER A 276 15.37 -15.29 43.73
CA SER A 276 14.99 -15.67 45.11
C SER A 276 13.98 -14.73 45.76
N GLY A 277 13.81 -13.51 45.24
CA GLY A 277 12.79 -12.54 45.65
C GLY A 277 11.49 -12.63 44.84
N ASN A 278 11.31 -13.68 44.03
CA ASN A 278 10.21 -13.86 43.08
C ASN A 278 10.10 -12.76 42.01
N ARG A 279 11.19 -12.01 41.75
CA ARG A 279 11.21 -11.01 40.69
C ARG A 279 11.44 -11.69 39.35
N ARG A 280 10.64 -11.28 38.36
CA ARG A 280 10.72 -11.74 36.98
C ARG A 280 11.82 -10.99 36.24
N VAL A 281 12.73 -11.73 35.62
CA VAL A 281 13.71 -11.21 34.68
C VAL A 281 13.37 -11.77 33.31
N GLU A 282 12.91 -10.90 32.42
CA GLU A 282 12.47 -11.29 31.09
C GLU A 282 13.64 -11.77 30.23
N LEU A 283 13.43 -12.84 29.50
CA LEU A 283 14.36 -13.32 28.49
C LEU A 283 13.70 -13.24 27.10
N ALA A 284 14.46 -13.52 26.05
CA ALA A 284 13.92 -13.46 24.69
C ALA A 284 12.98 -14.64 24.40
N ASP A 285 11.86 -14.35 23.75
CA ASP A 285 10.89 -15.37 23.31
C ASP A 285 11.44 -16.19 22.13
N VAL A 286 11.00 -17.44 22.03
CA VAL A 286 11.18 -18.26 20.82
C VAL A 286 9.92 -18.20 19.98
N THR A 287 10.04 -17.70 18.75
CA THR A 287 8.92 -17.58 17.78
C THR A 287 9.13 -18.43 16.51
N SER A 288 10.29 -19.06 16.38
CA SER A 288 10.65 -19.89 15.23
C SER A 288 10.65 -21.37 15.61
N PHE A 289 9.87 -22.15 14.87
CA PHE A 289 9.68 -23.57 15.11
C PHE A 289 9.94 -24.37 13.84
N THR A 290 10.56 -25.54 13.99
CA THR A 290 10.70 -26.50 12.91
C THR A 290 9.79 -27.69 13.19
N GLY A 291 8.94 -28.05 12.22
CA GLY A 291 8.04 -29.19 12.34
C GLY A 291 8.79 -30.50 12.61
N ASN A 292 8.26 -31.29 13.55
CA ASN A 292 8.72 -32.62 13.92
C ASN A 292 7.52 -33.58 13.90
N GLY A 293 6.97 -33.82 12.71
CA GLY A 293 5.68 -34.49 12.50
C GLY A 293 4.51 -33.51 12.41
N LEU A 294 3.28 -34.02 12.45
CA LEU A 294 2.07 -33.21 12.28
C LEU A 294 1.75 -32.33 13.51
N THR A 295 2.11 -32.80 14.71
CA THR A 295 1.67 -32.23 15.98
C THR A 295 2.80 -31.74 16.88
N SER A 296 4.08 -31.89 16.51
CA SER A 296 5.19 -31.43 17.35
C SER A 296 6.07 -30.42 16.64
N ALA A 297 6.47 -29.39 17.37
CA ALA A 297 7.45 -28.40 16.98
C ALA A 297 8.73 -28.61 17.79
N ARG A 298 9.86 -28.55 17.09
CA ARG A 298 11.20 -28.52 17.67
C ARG A 298 11.71 -27.08 17.70
N PHE A 299 12.34 -26.71 18.81
CA PHE A 299 12.99 -25.40 18.94
C PHE A 299 14.31 -25.51 19.74
N GLY A 300 15.16 -24.50 19.59
CA GLY A 300 16.39 -24.32 20.35
C GLY A 300 16.42 -22.95 21.01
N TYR A 301 17.13 -22.84 22.14
CA TYR A 301 17.25 -21.58 22.87
C TYR A 301 18.59 -21.49 23.59
N SER A 302 19.22 -20.32 23.50
CA SER A 302 20.41 -20.00 24.28
C SER A 302 20.39 -18.52 24.67
N THR A 303 20.79 -18.24 25.90
CA THR A 303 20.91 -16.86 26.41
C THR A 303 22.12 -16.71 27.31
N SER A 304 22.76 -15.54 27.27
CA SER A 304 23.82 -15.19 28.21
C SER A 304 23.22 -14.91 29.59
N LEU A 305 23.93 -15.30 30.65
CA LEU A 305 23.59 -14.97 32.04
C LEU A 305 24.41 -13.78 32.59
N LEU A 306 25.17 -13.11 31.72
CA LEU A 306 26.08 -12.03 32.09
C LEU A 306 25.32 -10.81 32.63
N GLY A 307 25.80 -10.25 33.74
CA GLY A 307 25.16 -9.11 34.42
C GLY A 307 23.99 -9.47 35.34
N LEU A 308 23.65 -10.76 35.50
CA LEU A 308 22.70 -11.19 36.51
C LEU A 308 23.35 -11.25 37.90
N ALA A 309 22.62 -10.78 38.91
CA ALA A 309 23.09 -10.80 40.29
C ALA A 309 23.23 -12.24 40.82
N SER A 310 24.10 -12.44 41.81
CA SER A 310 24.26 -13.74 42.45
C SER A 310 23.00 -14.18 43.17
N GLY A 311 22.63 -15.45 43.01
CA GLY A 311 21.48 -15.99 43.72
C GLY A 311 20.90 -17.25 43.10
N ALA A 312 19.84 -17.74 43.73
CA ALA A 312 19.05 -18.86 43.25
C ALA A 312 18.04 -18.37 42.20
N TYR A 313 18.03 -19.02 41.04
CA TYR A 313 17.11 -18.75 39.94
C TYR A 313 16.36 -20.01 39.52
N LYS A 314 15.20 -19.81 38.90
CA LYS A 314 14.47 -20.84 38.15
C LYS A 314 14.22 -20.33 36.74
N LEU A 315 14.43 -21.18 35.74
CA LEU A 315 13.99 -20.90 34.37
C LEU A 315 12.54 -21.32 34.27
N ASN A 316 11.72 -20.38 33.84
CA ASN A 316 10.33 -20.63 33.54
C ASN A 316 10.09 -20.47 32.06
N ALA A 317 9.19 -21.30 31.54
CA ALA A 317 8.76 -21.18 30.17
C ALA A 317 7.30 -21.57 30.02
N VAL A 318 6.61 -20.89 29.12
CA VAL A 318 5.24 -21.23 28.74
C VAL A 318 5.15 -21.18 27.21
N ALA A 319 4.70 -22.28 26.62
CA ALA A 319 4.32 -22.29 25.22
C ALA A 319 2.92 -21.69 25.10
N ILE A 320 2.75 -20.85 24.11
CA ILE A 320 1.52 -20.11 23.86
C ILE A 320 1.11 -20.43 22.42
N ASP A 321 -0.09 -20.96 22.27
CA ASP A 321 -0.68 -21.18 20.95
C ASP A 321 -1.26 -19.86 20.37
N LYS A 322 -1.74 -19.91 19.12
CA LYS A 322 -2.32 -18.74 18.45
C LYS A 322 -3.65 -18.28 19.05
N ALA A 323 -4.34 -19.15 19.77
CA ALA A 323 -5.52 -18.83 20.57
C ALA A 323 -5.15 -18.29 21.97
N ASN A 324 -3.86 -18.03 22.21
CA ASN A 324 -3.30 -17.55 23.47
C ASN A 324 -3.50 -18.53 24.65
N ALA A 325 -3.83 -19.80 24.37
CA ALA A 325 -3.87 -20.84 25.38
C ALA A 325 -2.44 -21.23 25.74
N LYS A 326 -2.23 -21.33 27.06
CA LYS A 326 -0.91 -21.52 27.65
C LYS A 326 -0.73 -22.98 27.98
N SER A 327 0.44 -23.52 27.65
CA SER A 327 0.90 -24.76 28.27
C SER A 327 0.97 -24.60 29.78
N SER A 328 1.04 -25.72 30.50
CA SER A 328 1.55 -25.67 31.87
C SER A 328 2.92 -24.97 31.88
N THR A 329 3.14 -24.10 32.87
CA THR A 329 4.45 -23.50 33.07
C THR A 329 5.46 -24.60 33.33
N PHE A 330 6.45 -24.70 32.44
CA PHE A 330 7.67 -25.40 32.77
C PHE A 330 8.43 -24.54 33.77
N THR A 331 8.76 -25.10 34.93
CA THR A 331 9.67 -24.47 35.89
C THR A 331 10.79 -25.45 36.15
N SER A 332 12.02 -25.01 35.87
CA SER A 332 13.20 -25.83 36.15
C SER A 332 13.37 -26.06 37.65
N SER A 333 14.20 -27.06 38.00
CA SER A 333 14.82 -27.07 39.31
C SER A 333 15.57 -25.76 39.55
N THR A 334 15.65 -25.32 40.81
CA THR A 334 16.47 -24.17 41.18
C THR A 334 17.91 -24.43 40.75
N PHE A 335 18.49 -23.45 40.07
CA PHE A 335 19.91 -23.40 39.79
C PHE A 335 20.49 -22.13 40.38
N ASN A 336 21.76 -22.16 40.76
CA ASN A 336 22.41 -20.98 41.31
C ASN A 336 23.24 -20.29 40.23
N ILE A 337 23.08 -18.97 40.13
CA ILE A 337 24.04 -18.12 39.44
C ILE A 337 24.97 -17.58 40.52
N ALA A 338 26.26 -17.93 40.43
CA ALA A 338 27.27 -17.31 41.27
C ALA A 338 27.72 -16.01 40.61
N ASN A 339 27.53 -14.86 41.29
CA ASN A 339 28.14 -13.58 40.93
C ASN A 339 28.90 -12.98 42.13
N SER A 340 30.07 -12.43 41.89
CA SER A 340 30.98 -11.88 42.88
C SER A 340 31.19 -10.44 42.49
N LYS A 341 31.12 -9.52 43.44
CA LYS A 341 31.53 -8.14 43.16
C LYS A 341 32.98 -8.11 42.69
N SER A 342 33.30 -7.13 41.87
CA SER A 342 34.68 -6.84 41.52
C SER A 342 35.52 -6.55 42.78
N GLN A 343 36.70 -7.14 42.84
CA GLN A 343 37.63 -7.16 43.97
C GLN A 343 39.03 -6.72 43.53
N ASP A 344 39.86 -6.35 44.50
CA ASP A 344 41.28 -6.05 44.30
C ASP A 344 41.54 -5.05 43.16
N LEU A 345 40.81 -3.92 43.15
CA LEU A 345 41.11 -2.81 42.27
C LEU A 345 42.51 -2.28 42.61
N GLU A 346 43.42 -2.35 41.65
CA GLU A 346 44.81 -1.94 41.80
C GLU A 346 45.11 -0.82 40.83
N ILE A 347 45.53 0.32 41.38
CA ILE A 347 45.97 1.50 40.61
C ILE A 347 47.48 1.67 40.77
N ASN A 348 48.18 1.50 39.65
CA ASN A 348 49.64 1.48 39.58
C ASN A 348 50.19 2.70 38.85
N GLY A 349 51.41 3.12 39.23
CA GLY A 349 52.17 4.13 38.48
C GLY A 349 51.82 5.60 38.75
N VAL A 350 51.14 5.92 39.85
CA VAL A 350 50.96 7.33 40.28
C VAL A 350 52.27 7.85 40.88
N LEU A 351 52.83 8.92 40.29
CA LEU A 351 54.05 9.58 40.74
C LEU A 351 53.76 10.53 41.92
N ALA A 352 54.77 10.82 42.73
CA ALA A 352 54.65 11.77 43.84
C ALA A 352 54.44 13.23 43.37
N SER A 353 54.90 13.56 42.16
CA SER A 353 54.77 14.88 41.55
C SER A 353 54.67 14.77 40.03
N TYR A 354 53.94 15.71 39.44
CA TYR A 354 53.75 15.92 38.01
C TYR A 354 53.96 17.41 37.70
N ASN A 355 54.37 17.75 36.49
CA ASN A 355 54.29 19.12 35.99
C ASN A 355 52.89 19.42 35.45
N VAL A 356 52.54 20.70 35.34
CA VAL A 356 51.35 21.15 34.62
C VAL A 356 51.41 20.58 33.20
N ASP A 357 50.27 20.12 32.70
CA ASP A 357 50.14 19.42 31.41
C ASP A 357 50.84 18.07 31.30
N ASP A 358 51.45 17.56 32.38
CA ASP A 358 51.90 16.17 32.39
C ASP A 358 50.72 15.23 32.18
N LYS A 359 51.04 14.12 31.54
CA LYS A 359 50.12 13.02 31.36
C LYS A 359 50.25 12.07 32.54
N LEU A 360 49.27 12.11 33.45
CA LEU A 360 49.10 11.07 34.44
C LEU A 360 48.75 9.78 33.70
N THR A 361 49.70 8.86 33.64
CA THR A 361 49.52 7.55 33.01
C THR A 361 49.64 6.51 34.08
N LEU A 362 48.56 5.77 34.30
CA LEU A 362 48.65 4.60 35.17
C LEU A 362 49.47 3.52 34.46
N GLY A 363 50.31 2.83 35.21
CA GLY A 363 50.85 1.55 34.79
C GLY A 363 49.72 0.53 34.62
N THR A 364 50.02 -0.64 34.06
CA THR A 364 49.01 -1.70 33.89
C THR A 364 48.32 -1.94 35.22
N SER A 365 47.04 -1.58 35.23
CA SER A 365 46.17 -1.59 36.41
C SER A 365 45.15 -2.69 36.23
N TYR A 366 44.71 -3.26 37.34
CA TYR A 366 43.92 -4.47 37.34
C TYR A 366 42.69 -4.29 38.20
N VAL A 367 41.63 -4.93 37.78
CA VAL A 367 40.49 -5.21 38.64
C VAL A 367 40.20 -6.69 38.50
N SER A 368 40.16 -7.38 39.63
CA SER A 368 39.84 -8.79 39.65
C SER A 368 38.33 -8.95 39.75
N ASP A 369 37.81 -9.87 38.99
CA ASP A 369 36.44 -10.33 39.15
C ASP A 369 36.42 -11.85 39.00
N ASN A 370 36.02 -12.54 40.06
CA ASN A 370 35.93 -14.00 40.07
C ASN A 370 34.93 -14.51 39.01
N ASN A 371 34.04 -13.63 38.54
CA ASN A 371 33.10 -13.85 37.45
C ASN A 371 33.66 -13.49 36.09
N GLY A 372 34.97 -13.37 35.99
CA GLY A 372 35.64 -13.17 34.75
C GLY A 372 35.71 -11.71 34.33
N TRP A 373 36.77 -11.40 33.60
CA TRP A 373 37.08 -10.01 33.24
C TRP A 373 35.98 -9.30 32.43
N ARG A 374 35.10 -10.05 31.74
CA ARG A 374 33.99 -9.51 30.94
C ARG A 374 32.80 -9.05 31.77
N ASP A 375 32.77 -9.39 33.06
CA ASP A 375 31.73 -8.95 33.99
C ASP A 375 32.03 -7.57 34.57
N VAL A 376 33.26 -7.06 34.43
CA VAL A 376 33.60 -5.69 34.79
C VAL A 376 32.91 -4.71 33.82
N SER A 377 32.12 -3.80 34.38
CA SER A 377 31.34 -2.81 33.64
C SER A 377 32.13 -1.53 33.44
N LYS A 378 32.67 -0.96 34.52
CA LYS A 378 33.46 0.27 34.48
C LYS A 378 34.36 0.46 35.69
N VAL A 379 35.36 1.33 35.57
CA VAL A 379 36.10 1.94 36.69
C VAL A 379 35.89 3.44 36.64
N ASP A 380 35.21 3.97 37.65
CA ASP A 380 34.97 5.40 37.86
C ASP A 380 36.22 6.04 38.45
N PHE A 381 36.63 7.19 37.91
CA PHE A 381 37.84 7.93 38.32
C PHE A 381 37.53 9.40 38.60
N TRP A 382 38.08 9.92 39.70
CA TRP A 382 37.97 11.34 40.02
C TRP A 382 39.15 11.87 40.82
N LEU A 383 39.42 13.18 40.68
CA LEU A 383 40.38 13.89 41.53
C LEU A 383 39.66 14.57 42.69
N THR A 384 40.34 14.68 43.83
CA THR A 384 39.99 15.61 44.91
C THR A 384 41.13 16.60 45.15
N ASP A 385 40.81 17.89 45.15
CA ASP A 385 41.77 18.95 45.51
C ASP A 385 41.92 19.08 47.05
N ARG A 386 42.78 20.00 47.51
CA ARG A 386 42.99 20.27 48.95
C ARG A 386 41.73 20.79 49.69
N SER A 387 40.71 21.23 48.96
CA SER A 387 39.43 21.69 49.51
C SER A 387 38.35 20.60 49.47
N ASN A 388 38.71 19.36 49.12
CA ASN A 388 37.80 18.23 48.89
C ASN A 388 36.79 18.44 47.74
N ASN A 389 37.08 19.34 46.80
CA ASN A 389 36.25 19.46 45.60
C ASN A 389 36.53 18.28 44.67
N ARG A 390 35.46 17.60 44.25
CA ARG A 390 35.51 16.50 43.29
C ARG A 390 35.62 17.06 41.87
N ILE A 391 36.64 16.64 41.14
CA ILE A 391 36.82 16.90 39.72
C ILE A 391 36.68 15.56 39.00
N GLU A 392 35.60 15.40 38.25
CA GLU A 392 35.35 14.14 37.54
C GLU A 392 36.33 13.93 36.40
N LEU A 393 36.73 12.67 36.25
CA LEU A 393 37.53 12.22 35.14
C LEU A 393 36.75 11.19 34.33
N ALA A 394 37.29 10.79 33.18
CA ALA A 394 36.64 9.82 32.33
C ALA A 394 36.68 8.41 32.95
N ASP A 395 35.52 7.75 33.01
CA ASP A 395 35.42 6.35 33.40
C ASP A 395 36.16 5.45 32.39
N VAL A 396 36.79 4.41 32.90
CA VAL A 396 37.28 3.29 32.07
C VAL A 396 36.14 2.32 31.86
N THR A 397 35.66 2.18 30.63
CA THR A 397 34.65 1.18 30.23
C THR A 397 35.21 0.10 29.31
N SER A 398 36.47 0.24 28.91
CA SER A 398 37.17 -0.64 28.00
C SER A 398 38.22 -1.46 28.76
N PHE A 399 38.05 -2.78 28.70
CA PHE A 399 38.88 -3.74 29.41
C PHE A 399 39.45 -4.77 28.46
N SER A 400 40.58 -5.34 28.83
CA SER A 400 41.12 -6.52 28.17
C SER A 400 41.46 -7.58 29.21
N SER A 401 41.55 -8.85 28.78
CA SER A 401 41.90 -9.93 29.69
C SER A 401 43.33 -9.74 30.22
N ASN A 402 43.49 -9.72 31.54
CA ASN A 402 44.76 -10.02 32.19
C ASN A 402 44.91 -11.54 32.33
N ASN A 403 43.88 -12.16 32.89
CA ASN A 403 43.67 -13.59 32.96
C ASN A 403 42.15 -13.85 32.95
N LEU A 404 41.73 -15.08 33.26
CA LEU A 404 40.31 -15.45 33.23
C LEU A 404 39.46 -14.59 34.17
N THR A 405 39.96 -14.23 35.35
CA THR A 405 39.25 -13.55 36.44
C THR A 405 39.78 -12.14 36.73
N SER A 406 40.48 -11.51 35.79
CA SER A 406 41.04 -10.18 36.00
C SER A 406 41.05 -9.40 34.70
N ALA A 407 40.49 -8.20 34.78
CA ALA A 407 40.49 -7.24 33.71
C ALA A 407 41.70 -6.31 33.89
N LYS A 408 42.55 -6.24 32.88
CA LYS A 408 43.55 -5.18 32.80
C LYS A 408 42.96 -4.00 32.07
N PHE A 409 43.29 -2.82 32.57
CA PHE A 409 42.97 -1.57 31.92
C PHE A 409 44.17 -0.62 31.98
N GLY A 410 44.26 0.19 30.93
CA GLY A 410 45.10 1.36 30.92
C GLY A 410 44.22 2.57 31.21
N TYR A 411 44.76 3.51 31.95
CA TYR A 411 44.12 4.80 32.12
C TYR A 411 45.17 5.87 31.98
N SER A 412 44.80 6.92 31.26
CA SER A 412 45.64 8.08 31.21
C SER A 412 44.80 9.32 31.03
N THR A 413 45.17 10.36 31.76
CA THR A 413 44.57 11.67 31.67
C THR A 413 45.65 12.73 31.68
N THR A 414 45.43 13.79 30.91
CA THR A 414 46.27 14.98 30.94
C THR A 414 45.84 15.86 32.10
N LEU A 415 46.79 16.33 32.90
CA LEU A 415 46.54 17.23 34.03
C LEU A 415 46.42 18.69 33.57
N THR A 416 45.93 18.90 32.35
CA THR A 416 45.84 20.20 31.68
C THR A 416 44.74 21.06 32.26
N GLY A 417 45.04 22.35 32.45
CA GLY A 417 44.11 23.31 33.04
C GLY A 417 43.94 23.16 34.56
N LEU A 418 44.66 22.24 35.21
CA LEU A 418 44.70 22.14 36.66
C LEU A 418 45.69 23.17 37.24
N VAL A 419 45.30 23.77 38.36
CA VAL A 419 46.17 24.73 39.06
C VAL A 419 47.24 23.96 39.84
N VAL A 420 48.45 24.52 39.90
CA VAL A 420 49.58 24.07 40.73
C VAL A 420 49.09 23.80 42.17
N GLY A 421 49.29 22.58 42.68
CA GLY A 421 48.72 22.15 43.98
C GLY A 421 48.83 20.64 44.25
N ASN A 422 48.24 20.16 45.37
CA ASN A 422 48.18 18.71 45.69
C ASN A 422 46.81 18.14 45.36
N TYR A 423 46.77 16.91 44.84
CA TYR A 423 45.56 16.21 44.44
C TYR A 423 45.57 14.74 44.88
N ASN A 424 44.37 14.18 45.09
CA ASN A 424 44.14 12.76 45.30
C ASN A 424 43.40 12.15 44.10
N LEU A 425 43.95 11.11 43.46
CA LEU A 425 43.26 10.28 42.48
C LEU A 425 42.49 9.17 43.18
N ASN A 426 41.19 9.09 42.93
CA ASN A 426 40.27 8.11 43.51
C ASN A 426 39.70 7.22 42.41
N ALA A 427 39.38 5.97 42.74
CA ALA A 427 38.63 5.11 41.84
C ALA A 427 37.79 4.03 42.52
N VAL A 428 36.74 3.60 41.83
CA VAL A 428 35.85 2.48 42.20
C VAL A 428 35.49 1.70 40.94
N ALA A 429 35.59 0.37 40.99
CA ALA A 429 35.15 -0.51 39.91
C ALA A 429 33.72 -0.98 40.14
N TYR A 430 33.00 -1.26 39.06
CA TYR A 430 31.64 -1.80 39.07
C TYR A 430 31.56 -3.03 38.17
N ASP A 431 30.89 -4.07 38.65
CA ASP A 431 30.47 -5.19 37.81
C ASP A 431 29.23 -4.82 36.95
N LYS A 432 28.81 -5.70 36.04
CA LYS A 432 27.63 -5.50 35.19
C LYS A 432 26.31 -5.61 35.93
N ALA A 433 26.31 -6.20 37.12
CA ALA A 433 25.17 -6.16 38.04
C ALA A 433 25.10 -4.83 38.83
N GLY A 434 26.09 -3.94 38.65
CA GLY A 434 26.17 -2.61 39.26
C GLY A 434 26.74 -2.59 40.68
N VAL A 435 27.35 -3.68 41.14
CA VAL A 435 27.92 -3.77 42.49
C VAL A 435 29.33 -3.18 42.51
N ALA A 436 29.57 -2.25 43.44
CA ALA A 436 30.82 -1.52 43.55
C ALA A 436 31.93 -2.29 44.31
N SER A 437 33.17 -2.12 43.88
CA SER A 437 34.37 -2.50 44.62
C SER A 437 34.64 -1.53 45.78
N SER A 438 35.61 -1.85 46.63
CA SER A 438 36.17 -0.85 47.56
C SER A 438 36.87 0.28 46.79
N GLN A 439 36.84 1.50 47.36
CA GLN A 439 37.53 2.66 46.80
C GLN A 439 39.05 2.57 46.99
N VAL A 440 39.81 3.00 45.97
CA VAL A 440 41.27 3.14 46.01
C VAL A 440 41.65 4.62 45.88
N MET A 441 42.66 5.07 46.63
CA MET A 441 43.16 6.46 46.62
C MET A 441 44.69 6.53 46.48
N ARG A 442 45.20 7.51 45.72
CA ARG A 442 46.64 7.83 45.56
C ARG A 442 46.86 9.35 45.48
N SER A 443 47.91 9.88 46.11
CA SER A 443 48.17 11.34 46.19
C SER A 443 49.36 11.80 45.35
N PHE A 444 49.31 13.01 44.78
CA PHE A 444 50.41 13.65 44.02
C PHE A 444 50.39 15.19 44.08
N SER A 445 51.47 15.86 43.61
CA SER A 445 51.60 17.33 43.50
C SER A 445 51.81 17.82 42.05
N LEU A 446 51.44 19.06 41.70
CA LEU A 446 51.55 19.65 40.33
C LEU A 446 52.48 20.91 40.30
N THR A 447 53.44 21.05 39.34
CA THR A 447 54.49 22.12 39.25
C THR A 447 54.75 22.72 37.83
N ASN A 448 55.44 23.87 37.61
CA ASN A 448 55.70 24.50 36.27
C ASN A 448 57.05 25.30 36.13
N ALA A 449 57.66 25.43 34.92
CA ALA A 449 58.91 26.20 34.61
C ALA A 449 58.92 26.85 33.19
N ALA A 450 59.54 28.04 32.99
CA ALA A 450 59.43 28.82 31.74
C ALA A 450 60.61 28.68 30.72
N PRO A 451 60.41 29.01 29.40
CA PRO A 451 61.41 28.80 28.36
C PRO A 451 62.52 29.85 28.40
N LYS A 452 63.77 29.42 28.19
CA LYS A 452 64.94 30.26 28.46
C LYS A 452 65.62 30.82 27.21
N THR A 453 65.80 30.01 26.16
CA THR A 453 66.64 30.37 25.00
C THR A 453 65.95 30.02 23.67
N LEU A 454 65.94 30.94 22.70
CA LEU A 454 65.41 30.75 21.33
C LEU A 454 66.49 31.06 20.27
N THR A 455 66.81 30.08 19.42
CA THR A 455 67.86 30.18 18.39
C THR A 455 67.29 29.99 16.98
N LEU A 456 67.55 30.94 16.07
CA LEU A 456 67.17 30.89 14.65
C LEU A 456 68.38 30.60 13.75
N ASN A 457 68.30 29.57 12.90
CA ASN A 457 69.41 29.10 12.05
C ASN A 457 69.13 29.23 10.55
N GLY A 458 70.17 29.47 9.74
CA GLY A 458 70.12 29.25 8.27
C GLY A 458 69.42 30.30 7.40
N ILE A 459 69.43 31.59 7.78
CA ILE A 459 68.89 32.65 6.91
C ILE A 459 69.87 33.03 5.78
N ASN A 460 69.36 33.27 4.56
CA ASN A 460 70.15 33.79 3.45
C ASN A 460 70.25 35.32 3.52
N ALA A 461 71.30 35.88 2.93
CA ALA A 461 71.50 37.34 2.87
C ALA A 461 70.49 38.06 1.94
N SER A 462 69.91 37.35 0.97
CA SER A 462 68.96 37.88 0.00
C SER A 462 67.95 36.81 -0.42
N TYR A 463 66.75 37.25 -0.77
CA TYR A 463 65.63 36.48 -1.28
C TYR A 463 64.99 37.24 -2.46
N ASP A 464 64.29 36.55 -3.34
CA ASP A 464 63.38 37.22 -4.28
C ASP A 464 61.99 37.35 -3.62
N ALA A 465 61.14 38.24 -4.12
CA ALA A 465 59.81 38.51 -3.54
C ALA A 465 58.93 37.25 -3.48
N ASN A 466 59.23 36.24 -4.31
CA ASN A 466 58.53 34.96 -4.35
C ASN A 466 59.28 33.79 -3.70
N SER A 467 60.44 34.07 -3.11
CA SER A 467 61.20 33.06 -2.38
C SER A 467 60.52 32.69 -1.07
N THR A 468 60.92 31.55 -0.51
CA THR A 468 60.55 31.16 0.84
C THR A 468 61.77 31.32 1.74
N ILE A 469 61.61 32.02 2.85
CA ILE A 469 62.60 31.97 3.94
C ILE A 469 62.46 30.59 4.56
N THR A 470 63.48 29.75 4.44
CA THR A 470 63.55 28.48 5.15
C THR A 470 64.65 28.58 6.19
N LEU A 471 64.30 28.42 7.46
CA LEU A 471 65.28 28.27 8.51
C LEU A 471 65.78 26.82 8.56
N ALA A 472 67.07 26.65 8.80
CA ALA A 472 67.58 25.37 9.28
C ALA A 472 66.97 25.05 10.67
N PRO A 473 66.97 23.78 11.10
CA PRO A 473 66.48 23.38 12.42
C PRO A 473 66.83 24.38 13.51
N SER A 474 65.79 25.01 14.07
CA SER A 474 65.86 26.07 15.06
C SER A 474 65.30 25.58 16.39
N PHE A 475 65.68 26.19 17.51
CA PHE A 475 65.53 25.55 18.82
C PHE A 475 65.01 26.49 19.91
N VAL A 476 64.11 25.98 20.75
CA VAL A 476 63.67 26.59 22.02
C VAL A 476 64.06 25.67 23.17
N SER A 477 64.77 26.17 24.17
CA SER A 477 65.12 25.38 25.36
C SER A 477 64.19 25.69 26.53
N ASP A 478 63.56 24.65 27.07
CA ASP A 478 62.71 24.69 28.26
C ASP A 478 63.00 23.53 29.23
N SER A 479 63.09 23.83 30.52
CA SER A 479 63.59 22.93 31.55
C SER A 479 62.58 21.89 32.03
N ASN A 480 61.28 22.14 31.91
CA ASN A 480 60.20 21.17 32.21
C ASN A 480 59.78 20.35 30.98
N GLY A 481 60.28 20.69 29.79
CA GLY A 481 60.23 19.82 28.62
C GLY A 481 59.90 20.56 27.33
N TRP A 482 60.34 20.01 26.21
CA TRP A 482 60.06 20.63 24.91
C TRP A 482 58.56 20.72 24.57
N GLN A 483 57.74 19.84 25.15
CA GLN A 483 56.28 19.84 24.96
C GLN A 483 55.56 20.99 25.68
N ASP A 484 56.24 21.68 26.59
CA ASP A 484 55.67 22.83 27.29
C ASP A 484 55.70 24.10 26.45
N VAL A 485 56.51 24.14 25.38
CA VAL A 485 56.54 25.26 24.44
C VAL A 485 55.21 25.31 23.67
N ASN A 486 54.49 26.41 23.82
CA ASN A 486 53.19 26.66 23.21
C ASN A 486 53.33 27.16 21.77
N ASN A 487 54.10 28.23 21.57
CA ASN A 487 54.32 28.82 20.25
C ASN A 487 55.61 29.63 20.18
N VAL A 488 56.10 29.85 18.96
CA VAL A 488 57.09 30.87 18.63
C VAL A 488 56.43 31.87 17.70
N ASP A 489 56.25 33.10 18.18
CA ASP A 489 55.73 34.25 17.42
C ASP A 489 56.82 34.74 16.45
N PHE A 490 56.48 34.95 15.17
CA PHE A 490 57.38 35.43 14.13
C PHE A 490 56.86 36.68 13.42
N TRP A 491 57.74 37.65 13.17
CA TRP A 491 57.38 38.82 12.36
C TRP A 491 58.56 39.43 11.61
N LEU A 492 58.28 40.04 10.46
CA LEU A 492 59.24 40.89 9.75
C LEU A 492 59.18 42.33 10.25
N THR A 493 60.29 43.04 10.08
CA THR A 493 60.37 44.48 10.24
C THR A 493 61.11 45.07 9.04
N ASP A 494 60.48 46.00 8.32
CA ASP A 494 61.12 46.68 7.19
C ASP A 494 62.15 47.73 7.66
N SER A 495 62.88 48.33 6.71
CA SER A 495 63.86 49.40 6.97
C SER A 495 63.29 50.66 7.67
N LYS A 496 61.96 50.82 7.72
CA LYS A 496 61.26 51.93 8.41
C LYS A 496 60.67 51.51 9.76
N GLY A 497 60.89 50.27 10.20
CA GLY A 497 60.38 49.76 11.47
C GLY A 497 58.96 49.21 11.41
N LYS A 498 58.34 49.08 10.21
CA LYS A 498 56.98 48.55 10.07
C LYS A 498 56.97 47.05 10.34
N ARG A 499 56.20 46.62 11.35
CA ARG A 499 55.96 45.19 11.66
C ARG A 499 55.02 44.58 10.62
N ILE A 500 55.40 43.41 10.11
CA ILE A 500 54.58 42.57 9.23
C ILE A 500 54.53 41.20 9.91
N GLU A 501 53.35 40.82 10.40
CA GLU A 501 53.19 39.52 11.08
C GLU A 501 53.41 38.36 10.11
N LEU A 502 54.03 37.30 10.63
CA LEU A 502 54.15 36.02 9.93
C LEU A 502 53.40 34.96 10.73
N ALA A 503 53.28 33.76 10.16
CA ALA A 503 52.69 32.65 10.88
C ALA A 503 53.59 32.22 12.05
N ASP A 504 52.97 32.00 13.20
CA ASP A 504 53.62 31.41 14.37
C ASP A 504 53.95 29.94 14.14
N VAL A 505 54.98 29.47 14.83
CA VAL A 505 55.24 28.04 14.97
C VAL A 505 54.54 27.56 16.22
N THR A 506 53.55 26.69 16.06
CA THR A 506 52.88 25.98 17.18
C THR A 506 53.23 24.49 17.22
N SER A 507 54.01 24.02 16.24
CA SER A 507 54.37 22.63 16.07
C SER A 507 55.86 22.44 16.29
N PHE A 508 56.19 21.57 17.24
CA PHE A 508 57.56 21.30 17.66
C PHE A 508 57.86 19.81 17.58
N THR A 509 59.14 19.49 17.39
CA THR A 509 59.69 18.14 17.48
C THR A 509 60.73 18.12 18.59
N SER A 510 60.98 16.96 19.19
CA SER A 510 62.03 16.83 20.21
C SER A 510 63.41 16.97 19.57
N ASN A 511 64.21 17.96 20.00
CA ASN A 511 65.66 17.91 19.83
C ASN A 511 66.32 17.12 20.97
N SER A 512 65.84 17.39 22.20
CA SER A 512 66.19 16.70 23.44
C SER A 512 65.00 16.82 24.40
N LEU A 513 65.09 16.16 25.57
CA LEU A 513 64.03 16.22 26.58
C LEU A 513 63.64 17.66 26.97
N THR A 514 64.57 18.60 26.90
CA THR A 514 64.40 20.00 27.32
C THR A 514 64.54 21.00 26.17
N THR A 515 64.49 20.55 24.91
CA THR A 515 64.68 21.46 23.77
C THR A 515 63.76 21.08 22.62
N ALA A 516 62.86 22.00 22.29
CA ALA A 516 61.99 21.93 21.13
C ALA A 516 62.79 22.32 19.89
N LYS A 517 62.79 21.46 18.88
CA LYS A 517 63.20 21.76 17.52
C LYS A 517 61.97 22.17 16.72
N PHE A 518 62.11 23.21 15.93
CA PHE A 518 61.14 23.54 14.90
C PHE A 518 61.84 23.89 13.60
N ASP A 519 61.14 23.61 12.52
CA ASP A 519 61.47 24.08 11.20
C ASP A 519 60.53 25.25 10.88
N TYR A 520 61.03 26.24 10.16
CA TYR A 520 60.24 27.41 9.82
C TYR A 520 60.42 27.73 8.35
N ALA A 521 59.29 27.93 7.67
CA ALA A 521 59.24 28.36 6.30
C ALA A 521 58.23 29.51 6.18
N ALA A 522 58.67 30.67 5.69
CA ALA A 522 57.79 31.80 5.40
C ALA A 522 57.84 32.11 3.91
N ASN A 523 56.73 31.89 3.21
CA ASN A 523 56.61 32.20 1.80
C ASN A 523 56.39 33.71 1.61
N LEU A 524 57.33 34.37 0.93
CA LEU A 524 57.28 35.82 0.74
C LEU A 524 56.30 36.25 -0.36
N SER A 525 55.94 35.35 -1.29
CA SER A 525 55.09 35.65 -2.46
C SER A 525 53.68 36.14 -2.12
N GLN A 526 53.23 35.92 -0.89
CA GLN A 526 51.89 36.29 -0.42
C GLN A 526 51.88 37.62 0.35
N LEU A 527 53.06 38.17 0.66
CA LEU A 527 53.20 39.32 1.56
C LEU A 527 53.30 40.66 0.82
N GLY A 528 53.34 40.65 -0.51
CA GLY A 528 53.42 41.87 -1.33
C GLY A 528 54.65 42.73 -1.01
N LEU A 529 55.77 42.10 -0.72
CA LEU A 529 56.98 42.79 -0.29
C LEU A 529 57.58 43.58 -1.46
N THR A 530 57.89 44.85 -1.21
CA THR A 530 58.66 45.68 -2.13
C THR A 530 60.15 45.36 -2.02
N THR A 531 60.92 45.65 -3.06
CA THR A 531 62.39 45.52 -3.03
C THR A 531 63.00 46.32 -1.87
N GLY A 532 63.81 45.67 -1.01
CA GLY A 532 64.41 46.31 0.18
C GLY A 532 64.94 45.36 1.26
N ASN A 533 65.43 45.92 2.38
CA ASN A 533 65.99 45.18 3.53
C ASN A 533 64.96 44.92 4.65
N TYR A 534 64.99 43.72 5.23
CA TYR A 534 64.05 43.25 6.25
C TYR A 534 64.75 42.49 7.40
N ASN A 535 64.17 42.55 8.60
CA ASN A 535 64.57 41.77 9.77
C ASN A 535 63.49 40.76 10.17
N LEU A 536 63.84 39.48 10.29
CA LEU A 536 63.02 38.41 10.89
C LEU A 536 63.24 38.38 12.40
N ASN A 537 62.15 38.42 13.17
CA ASN A 537 62.14 38.45 14.63
C ASN A 537 61.35 37.28 15.20
N ALA A 538 61.71 36.79 16.39
CA ALA A 538 60.97 35.73 17.07
C ALA A 538 61.04 35.72 18.61
N ILE A 539 59.98 35.25 19.28
CA ILE A 539 59.88 34.99 20.74
C ILE A 539 59.10 33.69 20.99
N ALA A 540 59.55 32.85 21.93
CA ALA A 540 58.84 31.63 22.34
C ALA A 540 58.05 31.81 23.63
N TYR A 541 56.91 31.13 23.74
CA TYR A 541 56.02 31.10 24.90
C TYR A 541 55.84 29.65 25.38
N ASP A 542 55.76 29.43 26.70
CA ASP A 542 55.23 28.19 27.27
C ASP A 542 53.69 28.21 27.36
N LYS A 543 53.07 27.07 27.69
CA LYS A 543 51.61 26.93 27.82
C LYS A 543 51.01 27.67 29.02
N SER A 544 51.84 28.03 30.00
CA SER A 544 51.46 28.82 31.16
C SER A 544 51.63 30.34 30.96
N GLY A 545 52.19 30.76 29.83
CA GLY A 545 52.43 32.15 29.45
C GLY A 545 53.83 32.70 29.79
N GLY A 546 54.79 31.89 30.24
CA GLY A 546 56.19 32.30 30.39
C GLY A 546 56.89 32.46 29.03
N VAL A 547 57.90 33.35 28.95
CA VAL A 547 58.50 33.80 27.67
C VAL A 547 60.01 33.65 27.59
N SER A 548 60.52 33.39 26.39
CA SER A 548 61.95 33.37 26.06
C SER A 548 62.53 34.76 25.77
N SER A 549 63.86 34.83 25.65
CA SER A 549 64.54 35.98 25.03
C SER A 549 64.22 36.10 23.53
N ARG A 550 64.22 37.32 22.97
CA ARG A 550 63.95 37.61 21.55
C ARG A 550 65.15 37.29 20.63
N SER A 551 64.88 36.70 19.47
CA SER A 551 65.87 36.38 18.43
C SER A 551 65.64 37.21 17.14
N VAL A 552 66.71 37.66 16.45
CA VAL A 552 66.63 38.56 15.27
C VAL A 552 67.65 38.19 14.17
N LYS A 553 67.24 38.25 12.89
CA LYS A 553 68.06 37.96 11.68
C LYS A 553 67.71 38.89 10.49
N SER A 554 68.65 39.25 9.60
CA SER A 554 68.44 40.25 8.51
C SER A 554 68.66 39.71 7.09
N PHE A 555 67.91 40.21 6.08
CA PHE A 555 68.01 39.86 4.65
C PHE A 555 67.44 40.93 3.67
N ALA A 556 67.62 40.77 2.34
CA ALA A 556 67.08 41.65 1.26
C ALA A 556 66.07 40.95 0.29
N VAL A 557 65.22 41.71 -0.43
CA VAL A 557 64.16 41.21 -1.39
C VAL A 557 64.27 41.82 -2.83
N ASN A 558 64.11 41.05 -3.94
CA ASN A 558 64.17 41.49 -5.39
C ASN A 558 62.98 40.98 -6.31
N ASN A 559 62.70 41.54 -7.54
CA ASN A 559 61.59 41.12 -8.49
C ASN A 559 61.91 41.21 -10.03
N THR A 560 61.30 40.37 -10.91
CA THR A 560 61.48 40.29 -12.40
C THR A 560 60.14 39.99 -13.13
N ALA A 561 59.94 40.37 -14.41
CA ALA A 561 58.65 40.19 -15.15
C ALA A 561 58.58 38.95 -16.07
N PRO A 562 57.37 38.46 -16.47
CA PRO A 562 57.21 37.28 -17.29
C PRO A 562 57.71 37.48 -18.72
N THR A 563 58.46 36.52 -19.23
CA THR A 563 59.24 36.67 -20.47
C THR A 563 58.59 36.05 -21.70
N THR A 564 57.87 34.93 -21.58
CA THR A 564 57.29 34.22 -22.74
C THR A 564 55.94 33.57 -22.40
N LEU A 565 54.90 33.81 -23.22
CA LEU A 565 53.64 33.06 -23.23
C LEU A 565 53.55 32.15 -24.48
N THR A 566 53.32 30.85 -24.28
CA THR A 566 53.13 29.85 -25.33
C THR A 566 51.77 29.18 -25.18
N VAL A 567 50.94 29.23 -26.23
CA VAL A 567 49.60 28.62 -26.27
C VAL A 567 49.53 27.54 -27.35
N ASN A 568 49.22 26.31 -26.95
CA ASN A 568 49.28 25.09 -27.76
C ASN A 568 47.90 24.53 -28.14
N GLY A 569 47.82 23.66 -29.14
CA GLY A 569 46.61 22.87 -29.44
C GLY A 569 45.45 23.62 -30.12
N VAL A 570 45.56 24.94 -30.33
CA VAL A 570 44.53 25.72 -31.01
C VAL A 570 44.41 25.26 -32.47
N LYS A 571 43.24 24.80 -32.90
CA LYS A 571 42.95 24.37 -34.28
C LYS A 571 42.70 25.58 -35.18
N SER A 572 42.88 25.41 -36.49
CA SER A 572 42.53 26.43 -37.49
C SER A 572 41.03 26.51 -37.75
N SER A 573 40.27 25.48 -37.37
CA SER A 573 38.82 25.40 -37.56
C SER A 573 38.16 24.67 -36.39
N TYR A 574 36.98 25.14 -35.99
CA TYR A 574 36.12 24.55 -34.98
C TYR A 574 34.68 24.52 -35.48
N ASP A 575 33.92 23.50 -35.12
CA ASP A 575 32.48 23.47 -35.39
C ASP A 575 31.76 24.49 -34.50
N LEU A 576 30.65 25.04 -34.99
CA LEU A 576 29.73 25.86 -34.20
C LEU A 576 29.32 25.15 -32.91
N ASN A 577 29.16 25.91 -31.83
CA ASN A 577 28.82 25.42 -30.48
C ASN A 577 29.77 24.35 -29.88
N SER A 578 30.90 24.07 -30.53
CA SER A 578 31.92 23.18 -29.98
C SER A 578 32.70 23.82 -28.83
N THR A 579 33.49 23.02 -28.13
CA THR A 579 34.40 23.49 -27.09
C THR A 579 35.76 23.75 -27.70
N LEU A 580 36.28 24.96 -27.51
CA LEU A 580 37.68 25.26 -27.75
C LEU A 580 38.48 24.72 -26.57
N THR A 581 39.34 23.74 -26.84
CA THR A 581 40.29 23.19 -25.86
C THR A 581 41.70 23.53 -26.29
N ILE A 582 42.51 24.00 -25.34
CA ILE A 582 43.91 24.33 -25.48
C ILE A 582 44.72 23.23 -24.77
N ASP A 583 45.68 22.67 -25.49
CA ASP A 583 46.63 21.69 -24.93
C ASP A 583 47.49 22.35 -23.86
N PRO A 584 48.14 21.58 -22.96
CA PRO A 584 48.96 22.17 -21.93
C PRO A 584 49.95 23.22 -22.48
N SER A 585 49.83 24.43 -21.93
CA SER A 585 50.43 25.68 -22.41
C SER A 585 51.24 26.30 -21.28
N PHE A 586 52.15 27.23 -21.60
CA PHE A 586 53.21 27.64 -20.67
C PHE A 586 53.44 29.15 -20.62
N VAL A 587 53.69 29.68 -19.43
CA VAL A 587 54.23 31.04 -19.20
C VAL A 587 55.58 30.91 -18.51
N THR A 588 56.62 31.54 -19.05
CA THR A 588 57.96 31.52 -18.45
C THR A 588 58.25 32.83 -17.72
N ASP A 589 58.65 32.75 -16.45
CA ASP A 589 59.08 33.86 -15.61
C ASP A 589 60.38 33.52 -14.84
N ASN A 590 61.36 34.41 -14.91
CA ASN A 590 62.73 34.16 -14.42
C ASN A 590 62.83 34.13 -12.89
N ASN A 591 61.92 34.76 -12.16
CA ASN A 591 61.84 34.71 -10.70
C ASN A 591 60.89 33.60 -10.20
N GLY A 592 60.42 32.73 -11.10
CA GLY A 592 59.71 31.50 -10.78
C GLY A 592 58.26 31.47 -11.31
N TRP A 593 57.79 30.27 -11.65
CA TRP A 593 56.44 30.07 -12.20
C TRP A 593 55.32 30.55 -11.27
N GLN A 594 55.57 30.60 -9.96
CA GLN A 594 54.61 31.06 -8.97
C GLN A 594 54.31 32.55 -9.07
N ASP A 595 55.19 33.34 -9.71
CA ASP A 595 54.98 34.77 -9.91
C ASP A 595 53.94 35.07 -10.99
N VAL A 596 53.59 34.10 -11.84
CA VAL A 596 52.55 34.28 -12.86
C VAL A 596 51.19 34.44 -12.16
N GLY A 597 50.58 35.61 -12.34
CA GLY A 597 49.32 36.00 -11.72
C GLY A 597 48.10 35.54 -12.53
N LYS A 598 48.08 35.79 -13.84
CA LYS A 598 46.99 35.36 -14.73
C LYS A 598 47.39 35.30 -16.20
N VAL A 599 46.61 34.56 -17.00
CA VAL A 599 46.58 34.67 -18.47
C VAL A 599 45.18 35.12 -18.89
N ASP A 600 45.10 36.32 -19.45
CA ASP A 600 43.89 36.93 -20.00
C ASP A 600 43.66 36.38 -21.42
N PHE A 601 42.44 35.91 -21.74
CA PHE A 601 42.06 35.33 -23.03
C PHE A 601 40.85 36.06 -23.63
N TRP A 602 40.92 36.40 -24.92
CA TRP A 602 39.79 36.96 -25.64
C TRP A 602 39.75 36.56 -27.12
N LEU A 603 38.55 36.47 -27.68
CA LEU A 603 38.37 36.40 -29.13
C LEU A 603 38.25 37.80 -29.73
N THR A 604 38.70 37.95 -30.97
CA THR A 604 38.44 39.12 -31.80
C THR A 604 37.73 38.66 -33.06
N ASP A 605 36.55 39.22 -33.34
CA ASP A 605 35.80 38.88 -34.55
C ASP A 605 36.31 39.65 -35.79
N SER A 606 35.71 39.37 -36.96
CA SER A 606 36.03 40.04 -38.22
C SER A 606 35.80 41.57 -38.23
N LEU A 607 35.09 42.10 -37.24
CA LEU A 607 34.84 43.54 -37.05
C LEU A 607 35.77 44.15 -35.99
N ASN A 608 36.81 43.43 -35.56
CA ASN A 608 37.74 43.80 -34.50
C ASN A 608 37.08 44.04 -33.13
N ARG A 609 35.92 43.41 -32.87
CA ARG A 609 35.28 43.50 -31.56
C ARG A 609 35.86 42.45 -30.62
N ARG A 610 36.24 42.88 -29.41
CA ARG A 610 36.74 42.01 -28.34
C ARG A 610 35.58 41.28 -27.68
N ILE A 611 35.69 39.96 -27.61
CA ILE A 611 34.78 39.08 -26.89
C ILE A 611 35.60 38.43 -25.78
N GLU A 612 35.37 38.87 -24.55
CA GLU A 612 36.11 38.36 -23.38
C GLU A 612 35.80 36.88 -23.15
N LEU A 613 36.85 36.13 -22.85
CA LEU A 613 36.74 34.76 -22.36
C LEU A 613 37.21 34.71 -20.90
N ALA A 614 37.07 33.56 -20.25
CA ALA A 614 37.53 33.42 -18.87
C ALA A 614 39.07 33.49 -18.77
N ASP A 615 39.58 34.20 -17.77
CA ASP A 615 41.01 34.23 -17.44
C ASP A 615 41.47 32.91 -16.82
N VAL A 616 42.72 32.54 -17.07
CA VAL A 616 43.41 31.46 -16.34
C VAL A 616 44.16 32.07 -15.16
N THR A 617 43.79 31.68 -13.94
CA THR A 617 44.44 32.13 -12.69
C THR A 617 45.08 30.98 -11.91
N SER A 618 44.97 29.75 -12.44
CA SER A 618 45.50 28.54 -11.81
C SER A 618 46.59 27.93 -12.68
N PHE A 619 47.74 27.69 -12.07
CA PHE A 619 48.95 27.22 -12.73
C PHE A 619 49.56 26.04 -11.98
N THR A 620 50.25 25.18 -12.71
CA THR A 620 51.06 24.09 -12.18
C THR A 620 52.51 24.26 -12.63
N SER A 621 53.48 23.72 -11.90
CA SER A 621 54.89 23.78 -12.33
C SER A 621 55.13 22.88 -13.55
N ASP A 622 55.74 23.41 -14.60
CA ASP A 622 56.43 22.61 -15.63
C ASP A 622 57.93 22.51 -15.32
N THR A 623 58.54 23.67 -15.11
CA THR A 623 59.91 23.81 -14.60
C THR A 623 59.92 24.85 -13.47
N ALA A 624 61.09 25.10 -12.88
CA ALA A 624 61.24 26.11 -11.84
C ALA A 624 60.78 27.51 -12.29
N ILE A 625 60.87 27.80 -13.59
CA ILE A 625 60.57 29.11 -14.18
C ILE A 625 59.35 29.08 -15.11
N ALA A 626 58.71 27.92 -15.34
CA ALA A 626 57.60 27.81 -16.31
C ALA A 626 56.30 27.32 -15.65
N ALA A 627 55.26 28.14 -15.76
CA ALA A 627 53.89 27.90 -15.30
C ALA A 627 53.09 27.21 -16.41
N LYS A 628 52.67 25.98 -16.15
CA LYS A 628 51.79 25.17 -17.01
C LYS A 628 50.34 25.42 -16.69
N PHE A 629 49.52 25.59 -17.72
CA PHE A 629 48.07 25.70 -17.60
C PHE A 629 47.34 24.94 -18.70
N GLY A 630 46.08 24.60 -18.42
CA GLY A 630 45.12 24.09 -19.41
C GLY A 630 43.94 25.05 -19.51
N TYR A 631 43.28 25.08 -20.66
CA TYR A 631 42.15 25.98 -20.88
C TYR A 631 41.12 25.34 -21.79
N SER A 632 39.84 25.49 -21.43
CA SER A 632 38.73 25.10 -22.29
C SER A 632 37.58 26.07 -22.13
N THR A 633 36.97 26.48 -23.24
CA THR A 633 35.80 27.35 -23.23
C THR A 633 34.78 26.95 -24.29
N SER A 634 33.51 27.18 -24.01
CA SER A 634 32.43 26.92 -24.98
C SER A 634 32.38 28.04 -26.01
N LEU A 635 32.23 27.66 -27.29
CA LEU A 635 32.00 28.59 -28.40
C LEU A 635 30.51 28.76 -28.70
N ALA A 636 29.63 28.31 -27.80
CA ALA A 636 28.19 28.40 -27.98
C ALA A 636 27.71 29.86 -28.06
N GLY A 637 26.78 30.13 -28.98
CA GLY A 637 26.22 31.46 -29.20
C GLY A 637 27.08 32.39 -30.07
N LEU A 638 28.26 31.94 -30.54
CA LEU A 638 29.03 32.65 -31.55
C LEU A 638 28.50 32.34 -32.95
N ALA A 639 28.59 33.31 -33.87
CA ALA A 639 28.20 33.11 -35.27
C ALA A 639 29.34 32.43 -36.07
N ALA A 640 28.99 31.73 -37.15
CA ALA A 640 29.96 31.21 -38.11
C ALA A 640 30.87 32.34 -38.65
N GLY A 641 32.15 32.04 -38.85
CA GLY A 641 33.11 32.98 -39.43
C GLY A 641 34.48 33.00 -38.75
N ASN A 642 35.32 33.95 -39.19
CA ASN A 642 36.71 34.06 -38.75
C ASN A 642 36.84 34.83 -37.43
N TYR A 643 37.63 34.28 -36.52
CA TYR A 643 38.01 34.88 -35.24
C TYR A 643 39.53 34.80 -35.04
N SER A 644 40.07 35.65 -34.17
CA SER A 644 41.43 35.55 -33.64
C SER A 644 41.37 35.31 -32.13
N LEU A 645 41.95 34.21 -31.66
CA LEU A 645 42.18 33.98 -30.23
C LEU A 645 43.45 34.71 -29.80
N ASN A 646 43.33 35.55 -28.78
CA ASN A 646 44.45 36.30 -28.23
C ASN A 646 44.64 35.99 -26.75
N ALA A 647 45.88 36.12 -26.27
CA ALA A 647 46.20 35.95 -24.86
C ALA A 647 47.41 36.77 -24.38
N VAL A 648 47.41 37.18 -23.11
CA VAL A 648 48.54 37.87 -22.44
C VAL A 648 48.68 37.35 -21.01
N ALA A 649 49.91 37.06 -20.57
CA ALA A 649 50.20 36.70 -19.20
C ALA A 649 50.63 37.92 -18.38
N TYR A 650 50.33 37.93 -17.09
CA TYR A 650 50.74 38.97 -16.14
C TYR A 650 51.38 38.32 -14.93
N ASP A 651 52.42 38.93 -14.36
CA ASP A 651 52.89 38.57 -13.01
C ASP A 651 51.90 39.04 -11.93
N ARG A 652 52.13 38.65 -10.67
CA ARG A 652 51.29 39.00 -9.52
C ARG A 652 51.33 40.49 -9.17
N VAL A 653 52.35 41.22 -9.64
CA VAL A 653 52.46 42.66 -9.46
C VAL A 653 51.94 43.45 -10.66
N GLY A 654 51.43 42.75 -11.69
CA GLY A 654 50.69 43.29 -12.82
C GLY A 654 51.52 43.62 -14.06
N VAL A 655 52.78 43.18 -14.16
CA VAL A 655 53.62 43.40 -15.35
C VAL A 655 53.33 42.33 -16.40
N ALA A 656 53.11 42.77 -17.66
CA ALA A 656 52.64 41.93 -18.75
C ALA A 656 53.76 41.26 -19.55
N SER A 657 53.47 40.06 -20.07
CA SER A 657 54.26 39.35 -21.08
C SER A 657 54.01 39.88 -22.50
N ASN A 658 54.59 39.22 -23.49
CA ASN A 658 54.19 39.34 -24.90
C ASN A 658 52.76 38.82 -25.15
N THR A 659 52.11 39.31 -26.21
CA THR A 659 50.77 38.87 -26.65
C THR A 659 50.85 37.69 -27.61
N TYR A 660 50.06 36.65 -27.36
CA TYR A 660 49.78 35.57 -28.29
C TYR A 660 48.56 35.92 -29.16
N ALA A 661 48.58 35.58 -30.44
CA ALA A 661 47.44 35.69 -31.35
C ALA A 661 47.41 34.54 -32.37
N LYS A 662 46.24 33.93 -32.59
CA LYS A 662 46.05 32.90 -33.62
C LYS A 662 44.65 32.94 -34.22
N SER A 663 44.58 32.93 -35.55
CA SER A 663 43.31 32.85 -36.29
C SER A 663 42.69 31.47 -36.25
N LEU A 664 41.36 31.43 -36.10
CA LEU A 664 40.51 30.25 -36.18
C LEU A 664 39.20 30.57 -36.90
N ASN A 665 38.60 29.57 -37.54
CA ASN A 665 37.31 29.70 -38.22
C ASN A 665 36.24 28.84 -37.52
N LEU A 666 35.04 29.40 -37.33
CA LEU A 666 33.86 28.64 -36.88
C LEU A 666 33.05 28.20 -38.10
N VAL A 667 32.95 26.89 -38.31
CA VAL A 667 32.24 26.27 -39.43
C VAL A 667 30.92 25.62 -38.98
N ASN A 668 29.91 25.72 -39.83
CA ASN A 668 28.67 24.95 -39.65
C ASN A 668 28.80 23.57 -40.30
N SER A 669 28.29 22.53 -39.65
CA SER A 669 28.30 21.16 -40.16
C SER A 669 26.86 20.69 -40.31
N ALA A 670 26.51 20.08 -41.45
CA ALA A 670 25.16 19.59 -41.69
C ALA A 670 24.83 18.37 -40.80
N PRO A 671 23.55 18.13 -40.47
CA PRO A 671 23.15 16.93 -39.75
C PRO A 671 23.50 15.68 -40.57
N GLN A 672 23.88 14.58 -39.92
CA GLN A 672 24.45 13.41 -40.63
C GLN A 672 23.38 12.38 -41.01
N THR A 673 22.68 11.84 -40.00
CA THR A 673 21.75 10.72 -40.17
C THR A 673 20.47 10.92 -39.35
N VAL A 674 19.37 10.34 -39.86
CA VAL A 674 18.09 10.22 -39.17
C VAL A 674 17.81 8.74 -38.91
N THR A 675 17.54 8.38 -37.66
CA THR A 675 17.17 7.02 -37.25
C THR A 675 15.68 6.96 -36.95
N LEU A 676 14.96 6.08 -37.64
CA LEU A 676 13.51 5.85 -37.45
C LEU A 676 13.28 4.57 -36.64
N ASN A 677 12.71 4.71 -35.45
CA ASN A 677 12.42 3.61 -34.53
C ASN A 677 10.92 3.35 -34.44
N GLY A 678 10.51 2.08 -34.43
CA GLY A 678 9.11 1.67 -34.18
C GLY A 678 8.23 1.46 -35.42
N LEU A 679 8.77 1.60 -36.64
CA LEU A 679 7.99 1.38 -37.86
C LEU A 679 7.58 -0.10 -38.01
N LYS A 680 6.27 -0.36 -38.12
CA LYS A 680 5.70 -1.68 -38.40
C LYS A 680 5.79 -2.03 -39.89
N SER A 681 5.83 -3.33 -40.21
CA SER A 681 5.85 -3.81 -41.60
C SER A 681 4.49 -3.76 -42.29
N VAL A 682 3.38 -3.75 -41.53
CA VAL A 682 2.02 -3.69 -42.04
C VAL A 682 1.18 -2.75 -41.19
N TYR A 683 0.39 -1.90 -41.85
CA TYR A 683 -0.58 -0.98 -41.24
C TYR A 683 -1.96 -1.16 -41.89
N SER A 684 -3.05 -0.92 -41.15
CA SER A 684 -4.38 -0.74 -41.74
C SER A 684 -4.56 0.70 -42.20
N LYS A 685 -5.54 0.97 -43.08
CA LYS A 685 -5.80 2.33 -43.60
C LYS A 685 -6.14 3.37 -42.52
N SER A 686 -6.61 2.92 -41.36
CA SER A 686 -6.96 3.76 -40.20
C SER A 686 -5.95 3.66 -39.07
N SER A 687 -4.79 3.06 -39.32
CA SER A 687 -3.71 3.07 -38.35
C SER A 687 -3.04 4.45 -38.25
N ILE A 688 -2.56 4.78 -37.05
CA ILE A 688 -1.52 5.80 -36.87
C ILE A 688 -0.16 5.13 -37.09
N LEU A 689 0.67 5.77 -37.90
CA LEU A 689 2.09 5.47 -37.97
C LEU A 689 2.78 6.24 -36.86
N GLU A 690 3.38 5.53 -35.92
CA GLU A 690 4.09 6.13 -34.80
C GLU A 690 5.56 5.70 -34.80
N LEU A 691 6.43 6.67 -34.53
CA LEU A 691 7.85 6.47 -34.29
C LEU A 691 8.19 7.01 -32.91
N ALA A 692 8.68 6.13 -32.04
CA ALA A 692 9.01 6.48 -30.67
C ALA A 692 10.53 6.47 -30.47
N SER A 693 11.05 7.50 -29.81
CA SER A 693 12.46 7.70 -29.50
C SER A 693 13.37 7.62 -30.73
N SER A 694 12.95 8.25 -31.82
CA SER A 694 13.77 8.48 -33.01
C SER A 694 14.75 9.63 -32.77
N TYR A 695 15.81 9.73 -33.57
CA TYR A 695 16.82 10.78 -33.37
C TYR A 695 17.58 11.17 -34.63
N VAL A 696 18.08 12.41 -34.65
CA VAL A 696 19.02 12.96 -35.63
C VAL A 696 20.40 13.07 -35.01
N SER A 697 21.44 12.63 -35.72
CA SER A 697 22.83 12.83 -35.33
C SER A 697 23.40 14.10 -35.96
N ASP A 698 23.90 15.01 -35.14
CA ASP A 698 24.55 16.25 -35.58
C ASP A 698 25.81 16.59 -34.74
N ILE A 699 26.91 16.86 -35.43
CA ILE A 699 28.24 16.98 -34.80
C ILE A 699 28.45 18.32 -34.09
N ASN A 700 27.79 19.38 -34.56
CA ASN A 700 27.79 20.72 -33.94
C ASN A 700 26.65 20.87 -32.89
N GLY A 701 25.96 19.76 -32.57
CA GLY A 701 25.08 19.63 -31.43
C GLY A 701 23.58 19.60 -31.78
N TRP A 702 22.79 18.98 -30.91
CA TRP A 702 21.34 18.81 -31.13
C TRP A 702 20.57 20.13 -31.32
N GLN A 703 21.10 21.22 -30.78
CA GLN A 703 20.49 22.55 -30.83
C GLN A 703 20.58 23.19 -32.22
N ASP A 704 21.42 22.67 -33.11
CA ASP A 704 21.54 23.16 -34.48
C ASP A 704 20.51 22.55 -35.43
N VAL A 705 19.91 21.42 -35.06
CA VAL A 705 18.85 20.77 -35.83
C VAL A 705 17.60 21.66 -35.83
N ASN A 706 17.16 22.05 -37.03
CA ASN A 706 16.01 22.92 -37.25
C ASN A 706 14.73 22.12 -37.46
N LYS A 707 14.79 21.10 -38.33
CA LYS A 707 13.64 20.25 -38.61
C LYS A 707 14.01 18.87 -39.19
N VAL A 708 13.07 17.94 -39.14
CA VAL A 708 13.07 16.70 -39.94
C VAL A 708 11.88 16.74 -40.89
N ASP A 709 12.17 16.79 -42.19
CA ASP A 709 11.20 16.71 -43.29
C ASP A 709 10.82 15.24 -43.54
N PHE A 710 9.53 14.95 -43.57
CA PHE A 710 8.97 13.61 -43.74
C PHE A 710 8.06 13.53 -44.97
N TRP A 711 8.19 12.45 -45.75
CA TRP A 711 7.25 12.16 -46.84
C TRP A 711 7.13 10.67 -47.12
N LEU A 712 5.99 10.27 -47.68
CA LEU A 712 5.80 8.93 -48.22
C LEU A 712 6.12 8.89 -49.70
N THR A 713 6.64 7.75 -50.16
CA THR A 713 6.68 7.42 -51.58
C THR A 713 5.86 6.16 -51.85
N ASP A 714 4.89 6.25 -52.75
CA ASP A 714 4.11 5.08 -53.18
C ASP A 714 4.91 4.16 -54.13
N SER A 715 4.33 3.02 -54.49
CA SER A 715 4.90 2.05 -55.46
C SER A 715 5.15 2.62 -56.87
N LYS A 716 4.63 3.80 -57.21
CA LYS A 716 4.85 4.52 -58.47
C LYS A 716 5.85 5.68 -58.33
N ASN A 717 6.51 5.80 -57.18
CA ASN A 717 7.42 6.88 -56.81
C ASN A 717 6.76 8.27 -56.67
N ASN A 718 5.45 8.35 -56.43
CA ASN A 718 4.81 9.63 -56.13
C ASN A 718 5.11 10.05 -54.70
N ARG A 719 5.55 11.29 -54.52
CA ARG A 719 5.84 11.90 -53.22
C ARG A 719 4.56 12.44 -52.58
N ILE A 720 4.34 12.08 -51.32
CA ILE A 720 3.22 12.55 -50.49
C ILE A 720 3.82 13.19 -49.24
N GLU A 721 3.75 14.51 -49.15
CA GLU A 721 4.34 15.26 -48.04
C GLU A 721 3.62 14.98 -46.71
N LEU A 722 4.39 14.90 -45.64
CA LEU A 722 3.89 14.80 -44.27
C LEU A 722 4.34 16.02 -43.46
N ALA A 723 3.91 16.10 -42.20
CA ALA A 723 4.30 17.19 -41.31
C ALA A 723 5.76 17.06 -40.87
N ASP A 724 6.48 18.18 -40.83
CA ASP A 724 7.85 18.23 -40.36
C ASP A 724 7.90 18.16 -38.81
N VAL A 725 8.94 17.53 -38.27
CA VAL A 725 9.27 17.65 -36.85
C VAL A 725 10.16 18.87 -36.65
N THR A 726 9.77 19.80 -35.78
CA THR A 726 10.57 21.01 -35.45
C THR A 726 10.93 21.12 -33.97
N SER A 727 10.56 20.13 -33.16
CA SER A 727 10.81 20.11 -31.71
C SER A 727 11.68 18.91 -31.36
N PHE A 728 12.74 19.16 -30.61
CA PHE A 728 13.74 18.16 -30.26
C PHE A 728 14.10 18.22 -28.79
N THR A 729 14.43 17.07 -28.23
CA THR A 729 14.99 16.93 -26.88
C THR A 729 16.42 16.42 -26.95
N ALA A 730 17.24 16.77 -25.97
CA ALA A 730 18.63 16.33 -25.92
C ALA A 730 18.71 14.83 -25.60
N ASN A 731 19.50 14.08 -26.38
CA ASN A 731 19.89 12.70 -26.06
C ASN A 731 21.42 12.58 -26.11
N GLY A 732 22.10 13.25 -25.18
CA GLY A 732 23.54 13.52 -25.26
C GLY A 732 23.83 14.86 -25.95
N THR A 733 25.09 15.12 -26.30
CA THR A 733 25.50 16.43 -26.87
C THR A 733 25.15 16.57 -28.35
N ASN A 734 25.18 15.46 -29.09
CA ASN A 734 25.16 15.44 -30.56
C ASN A 734 23.92 14.74 -31.15
N LEU A 735 22.93 14.38 -30.34
CA LEU A 735 21.71 13.71 -30.81
C LEU A 735 20.47 14.52 -30.44
N ALA A 736 19.69 14.88 -31.45
CA ALA A 736 18.38 15.50 -31.31
C ALA A 736 17.30 14.41 -31.35
N LYS A 737 16.71 14.10 -30.20
CA LYS A 737 15.65 13.09 -30.06
C LYS A 737 14.29 13.70 -30.39
N PHE A 738 13.46 12.92 -31.11
CA PHE A 738 12.08 13.27 -31.43
C PHE A 738 11.16 12.04 -31.43
N ASP A 739 9.88 12.31 -31.24
CA ASP A 739 8.78 11.38 -31.49
C ASP A 739 7.97 11.90 -32.67
N TYR A 740 7.37 10.99 -33.45
CA TYR A 740 6.58 11.35 -34.63
C TYR A 740 5.35 10.47 -34.75
N SER A 741 4.20 11.07 -35.07
CA SER A 741 2.98 10.34 -35.37
C SER A 741 2.25 10.96 -36.56
N THR A 742 1.65 10.12 -37.41
CA THR A 742 0.76 10.57 -38.47
C THR A 742 -0.40 9.61 -38.68
N SER A 743 -1.59 10.15 -38.85
CA SER A 743 -2.76 9.39 -39.28
C SER A 743 -2.62 8.98 -40.74
N LEU A 744 -2.70 7.68 -41.03
CA LEU A 744 -2.67 7.18 -42.41
C LEU A 744 -4.03 7.35 -43.12
N SER A 745 -5.13 7.46 -42.37
CA SER A 745 -6.47 7.67 -42.94
C SER A 745 -6.67 9.09 -43.45
N ALA A 746 -6.11 10.09 -42.77
CA ALA A 746 -6.16 11.49 -43.19
C ALA A 746 -5.46 11.73 -44.54
N LEU A 747 -4.52 10.86 -44.90
CA LEU A 747 -3.75 10.96 -46.14
C LEU A 747 -4.47 10.35 -47.36
N GLY A 748 -5.60 9.68 -47.17
CA GLY A 748 -6.41 9.14 -48.27
C GLY A 748 -5.70 8.06 -49.12
N LEU A 749 -4.75 7.33 -48.53
CA LEU A 749 -3.87 6.42 -49.25
C LEU A 749 -4.59 5.17 -49.80
N ALA A 750 -4.17 4.72 -50.98
CA ALA A 750 -4.59 3.42 -51.52
C ALA A 750 -3.88 2.27 -50.76
N ALA A 751 -4.48 1.08 -50.71
CA ALA A 751 -3.79 -0.08 -50.15
C ALA A 751 -2.59 -0.45 -51.03
N GLY A 752 -1.48 -0.88 -50.43
CA GLY A 752 -0.23 -1.18 -51.13
C GLY A 752 1.03 -0.79 -50.35
N ASP A 753 2.19 -0.92 -50.98
CA ASP A 753 3.49 -0.65 -50.36
C ASP A 753 3.86 0.84 -50.44
N TYR A 754 4.40 1.36 -49.32
CA TYR A 754 4.88 2.73 -49.18
C TYR A 754 6.25 2.76 -48.50
N ASN A 755 7.09 3.71 -48.92
CA ASN A 755 8.32 4.04 -48.22
C ASN A 755 8.13 5.30 -47.38
N LEU A 756 8.41 5.26 -46.09
CA LEU A 756 8.57 6.45 -45.25
C LEU A 756 9.99 6.99 -45.41
N ASN A 757 10.10 8.23 -45.85
CA ASN A 757 11.37 8.91 -46.05
C ASN A 757 11.52 10.05 -45.04
N ALA A 758 12.76 10.31 -44.63
CA ALA A 758 13.07 11.46 -43.79
C ALA A 758 14.43 12.10 -44.13
N VAL A 759 14.51 13.43 -44.00
CA VAL A 759 15.74 14.24 -44.10
C VAL A 759 15.74 15.29 -43.01
N ALA A 760 16.82 15.37 -42.22
CA ALA A 760 16.99 16.44 -41.24
C ALA A 760 17.68 17.66 -41.88
N TYR A 761 17.32 18.85 -41.41
CA TYR A 761 17.95 20.12 -41.79
C TYR A 761 18.42 20.85 -40.55
N ASP A 762 19.59 21.47 -40.64
CA ASP A 762 20.06 22.41 -39.62
C ASP A 762 19.45 23.82 -39.80
N LYS A 763 19.78 24.74 -38.89
CA LYS A 763 19.32 26.14 -38.91
C LYS A 763 19.84 26.96 -40.08
N THR A 764 20.93 26.52 -40.72
CA THR A 764 21.46 27.13 -41.94
C THR A 764 20.80 26.58 -43.21
N GLY A 765 20.04 25.49 -43.07
CA GLY A 765 19.34 24.80 -44.15
C GLY A 765 20.16 23.68 -44.81
N ALA A 766 21.30 23.27 -44.24
CA ALA A 766 22.04 22.13 -44.75
C ALA A 766 21.38 20.81 -44.33
N ALA A 767 21.39 19.82 -45.23
CA ALA A 767 20.55 18.63 -45.13
C ALA A 767 21.33 17.35 -44.83
N SER A 768 20.70 16.42 -44.12
CA SER A 768 21.23 15.08 -43.86
C SER A 768 21.11 14.14 -45.04
N THR A 769 21.74 12.97 -44.92
CA THR A 769 21.40 11.85 -45.79
C THR A 769 19.94 11.43 -45.60
N ARG A 770 19.27 11.04 -46.71
CA ARG A 770 17.88 10.56 -46.68
C ARG A 770 17.82 9.14 -46.14
N VAL A 771 16.97 8.90 -45.15
CA VAL A 771 16.57 7.55 -44.72
C VAL A 771 15.25 7.16 -45.40
N SER A 772 15.09 5.88 -45.73
CA SER A 772 13.87 5.32 -46.35
C SER A 772 13.59 3.94 -45.77
N GLN A 773 12.36 3.71 -45.27
CA GLN A 773 11.92 2.41 -44.73
C GLN A 773 10.56 2.00 -45.31
N LEU A 774 10.43 0.72 -45.67
CA LEU A 774 9.25 0.15 -46.34
C LEU A 774 8.18 -0.33 -45.33
N PHE A 775 6.91 -0.06 -45.62
CA PHE A 775 5.75 -0.70 -44.97
C PHE A 775 4.61 -0.95 -45.96
N ASN A 776 3.70 -1.88 -45.63
CA ASN A 776 2.52 -2.19 -46.42
C ASN A 776 1.23 -1.64 -45.76
N LEU A 777 0.32 -1.08 -46.57
CA LEU A 777 -1.01 -0.64 -46.14
C LEU A 777 -2.08 -1.65 -46.59
N SER A 778 -2.66 -2.38 -45.63
CA SER A 778 -3.64 -3.45 -45.86
C SER A 778 -5.04 -2.93 -46.22
N ALA A 779 -5.80 -3.73 -46.99
CA ALA A 779 -7.16 -3.42 -47.43
C ALA A 779 -8.28 -3.95 -46.50
N THR A 780 -7.96 -4.83 -45.54
CA THR A 780 -8.94 -5.43 -44.61
C THR A 780 -9.13 -4.55 -43.38
N LEU A 781 -10.37 -4.11 -43.12
CA LEU A 781 -10.76 -3.33 -41.94
C LEU A 781 -11.17 -4.30 -40.81
N ASP A 782 -10.66 -4.08 -39.60
CA ASP A 782 -11.10 -4.83 -38.41
C ASP A 782 -12.27 -4.14 -37.67
N TRP A 783 -12.73 -4.71 -36.56
CA TRP A 783 -13.86 -4.14 -35.80
C TRP A 783 -13.61 -2.68 -35.39
N PHE A 784 -12.38 -2.35 -34.98
CA PHE A 784 -12.04 -0.97 -34.56
C PHE A 784 -12.10 -0.03 -35.75
N ASP A 785 -11.55 -0.42 -36.90
CA ASP A 785 -11.60 0.36 -38.14
C ASP A 785 -13.03 0.59 -38.66
N LEU A 786 -13.92 -0.37 -38.42
CA LEU A 786 -15.32 -0.30 -38.88
C LEU A 786 -16.21 0.54 -37.96
N ASN A 787 -15.93 0.54 -36.64
CA ASN A 787 -16.84 1.08 -35.63
C ASN A 787 -16.33 2.37 -34.97
N LEU A 788 -15.05 2.70 -35.10
CA LEU A 788 -14.45 3.93 -34.56
C LEU A 788 -14.05 4.89 -35.70
N LYS A 789 -13.91 6.18 -35.38
CA LYS A 789 -13.76 7.31 -36.31
C LYS A 789 -12.50 8.11 -36.05
N ASP A 790 -12.20 8.36 -34.78
CA ASP A 790 -10.97 8.98 -34.36
C ASP A 790 -9.80 8.00 -34.46
N VAL A 791 -8.70 8.49 -35.02
CA VAL A 791 -7.56 7.66 -35.40
C VAL A 791 -6.69 7.32 -34.18
N GLY A 792 -6.63 8.23 -33.19
CA GLY A 792 -5.97 8.03 -31.90
C GLY A 792 -6.65 6.91 -31.13
N VAL A 793 -7.97 7.03 -30.97
CA VAL A 793 -8.79 6.06 -30.26
C VAL A 793 -8.77 4.69 -30.94
N VAL A 794 -8.83 4.62 -32.27
CA VAL A 794 -8.69 3.36 -33.04
C VAL A 794 -7.39 2.65 -32.68
N GLY A 795 -6.27 3.37 -32.70
CA GLY A 795 -4.95 2.81 -32.44
C GLY A 795 -4.82 2.31 -30.99
N LEU A 796 -5.17 3.17 -30.04
CA LEU A 796 -5.03 2.89 -28.62
C LEU A 796 -5.98 1.79 -28.15
N ALA A 797 -7.27 1.88 -28.48
CA ALA A 797 -8.26 0.88 -28.05
C ALA A 797 -7.93 -0.52 -28.59
N ARG A 798 -7.48 -0.61 -29.85
CA ARG A 798 -7.02 -1.88 -30.43
C ARG A 798 -5.83 -2.46 -29.67
N SER A 799 -4.86 -1.62 -29.30
CA SER A 799 -3.67 -2.07 -28.58
C SER A 799 -4.02 -2.55 -27.16
N LYS A 800 -4.93 -1.85 -26.48
CA LYS A 800 -5.33 -2.19 -25.11
C LYS A 800 -6.17 -3.46 -25.06
N ALA A 801 -7.06 -3.65 -26.04
CA ALA A 801 -7.92 -4.83 -26.13
C ALA A 801 -7.22 -6.10 -26.67
N ALA A 802 -5.89 -6.12 -26.78
CA ALA A 802 -5.15 -7.23 -27.39
C ALA A 802 -5.24 -8.54 -26.59
N ASP A 803 -5.53 -8.47 -25.29
CA ASP A 803 -5.75 -9.62 -24.40
C ASP A 803 -7.22 -10.09 -24.37
N GLY A 804 -8.09 -9.46 -25.17
CA GLY A 804 -9.52 -9.74 -25.24
C GLY A 804 -10.36 -9.05 -24.16
N GLN A 805 -9.77 -8.17 -23.34
CA GLN A 805 -10.48 -7.39 -22.33
C GLN A 805 -10.11 -5.90 -22.41
N LEU A 806 -10.96 -5.04 -21.88
CA LEU A 806 -10.57 -3.67 -21.51
C LEU A 806 -10.89 -3.50 -20.03
N ASP A 807 -9.85 -3.48 -19.22
CA ASP A 807 -9.99 -3.29 -17.78
C ASP A 807 -10.12 -1.80 -17.42
N ARG A 808 -10.19 -1.51 -16.10
CA ARG A 808 -10.31 -0.14 -15.60
C ARG A 808 -9.14 0.75 -16.06
N ASN A 809 -7.91 0.24 -16.04
CA ASN A 809 -6.70 1.00 -16.36
C ASN A 809 -6.57 1.24 -17.86
N ASP A 810 -6.99 0.29 -18.67
CA ASP A 810 -7.05 0.44 -20.13
C ASP A 810 -8.00 1.57 -20.53
N LEU A 811 -9.20 1.57 -19.96
CA LEU A 811 -10.19 2.61 -20.25
C LEU A 811 -9.79 3.98 -19.70
N LEU A 812 -9.15 4.04 -18.52
CA LEU A 812 -8.54 5.29 -18.05
C LEU A 812 -7.51 5.85 -19.03
N SER A 813 -6.74 4.99 -19.70
CA SER A 813 -5.79 5.41 -20.73
C SER A 813 -6.52 5.97 -21.96
N ILE A 814 -7.57 5.30 -22.41
CA ILE A 814 -8.38 5.74 -23.56
C ILE A 814 -9.10 7.06 -23.26
N PHE A 815 -9.67 7.23 -22.06
CA PHE A 815 -10.33 8.48 -21.65
C PHE A 815 -9.35 9.66 -21.54
N ARG A 816 -8.07 9.40 -21.33
CA ARG A 816 -7.03 10.45 -21.33
C ARG A 816 -6.57 10.81 -22.73
N ASP A 817 -6.66 9.88 -23.67
CA ASP A 817 -6.26 10.05 -25.07
C ASP A 817 -7.25 10.90 -25.87
N VAL A 818 -8.56 10.66 -25.68
CA VAL A 818 -9.69 11.43 -26.29
C VAL A 818 -9.78 12.91 -25.91
N GLN A 819 -8.77 13.42 -25.23
CA GLN A 819 -8.68 14.80 -24.76
C GLN A 819 -7.63 15.59 -25.57
N ASP A 820 -7.17 15.00 -26.67
CA ASP A 820 -6.30 15.67 -27.62
C ASP A 820 -7.01 16.92 -28.18
N GLY A 821 -6.27 17.94 -28.57
CA GLY A 821 -6.88 19.21 -29.00
C GLY A 821 -7.59 20.04 -27.89
N SER A 822 -7.44 19.67 -26.60
CA SER A 822 -8.02 20.37 -25.43
C SER A 822 -9.55 20.30 -25.29
N VAL A 823 -10.22 19.50 -26.12
CA VAL A 823 -11.65 19.20 -26.03
C VAL A 823 -11.90 17.77 -26.47
N VAL A 824 -12.91 17.10 -25.92
CA VAL A 824 -13.41 15.84 -26.49
C VAL A 824 -14.40 16.19 -27.59
N ASP A 825 -14.03 15.98 -28.84
CA ASP A 825 -14.79 16.36 -30.02
C ASP A 825 -15.94 15.38 -30.36
N THR A 826 -16.59 15.60 -31.51
CA THR A 826 -17.74 14.77 -31.92
C THR A 826 -17.34 13.35 -32.33
N SER A 827 -16.16 13.18 -32.95
CA SER A 827 -15.64 11.90 -33.40
C SER A 827 -15.21 11.06 -32.20
N GLU A 828 -14.47 11.65 -31.28
CA GLU A 828 -14.02 10.98 -30.05
C GLU A 828 -15.20 10.55 -29.18
N LEU A 829 -16.20 11.42 -29.01
CA LEU A 829 -17.43 11.06 -28.29
C LEU A 829 -18.20 9.93 -28.97
N THR A 830 -18.19 9.87 -30.30
CA THR A 830 -18.81 8.77 -31.07
C THR A 830 -18.07 7.46 -30.84
N ASP A 831 -16.75 7.52 -30.72
CA ASP A 831 -15.91 6.35 -30.49
C ASP A 831 -16.06 5.80 -29.08
N LEU A 832 -16.07 6.67 -28.08
CA LEU A 832 -16.35 6.26 -26.70
C LEU A 832 -17.72 5.57 -26.59
N LYS A 833 -18.76 6.07 -27.28
CA LYS A 833 -20.07 5.42 -27.34
C LYS A 833 -20.01 4.05 -28.02
N SER A 834 -19.20 3.92 -29.06
CA SER A 834 -19.03 2.68 -29.82
C SER A 834 -18.26 1.62 -29.03
N LEU A 835 -17.24 2.01 -28.26
CA LEU A 835 -16.52 1.13 -27.33
C LEU A 835 -17.44 0.59 -26.23
N MET A 836 -18.45 1.36 -25.82
CA MET A 836 -19.41 0.97 -24.80
C MET A 836 -20.61 0.16 -25.34
N ALA A 837 -20.65 -0.13 -26.64
CA ALA A 837 -21.71 -0.92 -27.23
C ALA A 837 -21.81 -2.32 -26.60
N THR A 838 -23.01 -2.92 -26.65
CA THR A 838 -23.28 -4.25 -26.08
C THR A 838 -22.64 -5.39 -26.87
N THR A 839 -22.19 -5.14 -28.10
CA THR A 839 -21.55 -6.12 -28.99
C THR A 839 -20.16 -5.63 -29.42
N THR A 840 -19.14 -6.04 -28.67
CA THR A 840 -17.72 -5.74 -28.90
C THR A 840 -16.90 -7.03 -29.02
N PRO A 841 -15.73 -7.03 -29.68
CA PRO A 841 -14.85 -8.20 -29.78
C PRO A 841 -14.06 -8.48 -28.49
N PHE A 842 -14.18 -7.62 -27.48
CA PHE A 842 -13.54 -7.70 -26.17
C PHE A 842 -14.58 -7.62 -25.04
N SER A 843 -14.21 -8.08 -23.85
CA SER A 843 -15.06 -8.01 -22.65
C SER A 843 -14.70 -6.82 -21.73
N ILE A 844 -15.67 -6.34 -20.97
CA ILE A 844 -15.53 -5.28 -19.96
C ILE A 844 -16.41 -5.67 -18.79
N SER A 845 -15.89 -5.65 -17.56
CA SER A 845 -16.65 -5.99 -16.36
C SER A 845 -17.79 -4.99 -16.09
N ASP A 846 -18.87 -5.48 -15.48
CA ASP A 846 -20.07 -4.67 -15.17
C ASP A 846 -19.79 -3.34 -14.46
N PRO A 847 -18.99 -3.26 -13.37
CA PRO A 847 -18.71 -1.98 -12.72
C PRO A 847 -17.99 -1.00 -13.66
N VAL A 848 -17.00 -1.48 -14.41
CA VAL A 848 -16.21 -0.66 -15.32
C VAL A 848 -17.07 -0.17 -16.48
N ARG A 849 -17.92 -1.04 -17.05
CA ARG A 849 -18.86 -0.69 -18.12
C ARG A 849 -19.91 0.31 -17.66
N TYR A 850 -20.47 0.15 -16.45
CA TYR A 850 -21.46 1.07 -15.90
C TYR A 850 -20.86 2.48 -15.72
N LEU A 851 -19.70 2.57 -15.06
CA LEU A 851 -19.03 3.84 -14.80
C LEU A 851 -18.56 4.52 -16.09
N SER A 852 -18.08 3.74 -17.07
CA SER A 852 -17.73 4.24 -18.40
C SER A 852 -18.95 4.82 -19.11
N ASN A 853 -20.09 4.13 -19.08
CA ASN A 853 -21.33 4.65 -19.67
C ASN A 853 -21.79 5.95 -19.01
N LYS A 854 -21.66 6.09 -17.68
CA LYS A 854 -21.98 7.34 -16.97
C LYS A 854 -21.05 8.48 -17.39
N LEU A 855 -19.74 8.22 -17.47
CA LEU A 855 -18.76 9.20 -17.97
C LEU A 855 -19.09 9.66 -19.39
N VAL A 856 -19.35 8.72 -20.30
CA VAL A 856 -19.67 9.02 -21.71
C VAL A 856 -21.03 9.73 -21.86
N THR A 857 -21.96 9.49 -20.93
CA THR A 857 -23.26 10.18 -20.89
C THR A 857 -23.12 11.62 -20.38
N ASP A 858 -22.29 11.85 -19.37
CA ASP A 858 -21.99 13.19 -18.84
C ASP A 858 -21.17 14.02 -19.86
N ALA A 859 -20.53 13.37 -20.84
CA ALA A 859 -19.79 14.02 -21.91
C ALA A 859 -20.70 14.52 -23.06
N TYR A 860 -20.33 15.65 -23.65
CA TYR A 860 -20.98 16.24 -24.83
C TYR A 860 -19.92 16.71 -25.83
N ALA A 861 -20.30 16.86 -27.09
CA ALA A 861 -19.36 17.23 -28.14
C ALA A 861 -18.68 18.58 -27.83
N ASN A 862 -17.35 18.62 -27.95
CA ASN A 862 -16.47 19.73 -27.61
C ASN A 862 -16.43 20.07 -26.11
N ILE A 863 -16.68 19.11 -25.23
CA ILE A 863 -16.44 19.29 -23.78
C ILE A 863 -14.95 19.52 -23.55
N ASN A 864 -14.57 20.58 -22.84
CA ASN A 864 -13.16 20.83 -22.55
C ASN A 864 -12.57 19.79 -21.58
N THR A 865 -11.25 19.61 -21.63
CA THR A 865 -10.53 18.63 -20.80
C THR A 865 -10.76 18.81 -19.30
N THR A 866 -10.88 20.04 -18.81
CA THR A 866 -11.12 20.30 -17.38
C THR A 866 -12.46 19.73 -16.93
N ASN A 867 -13.52 19.92 -17.73
CA ASN A 867 -14.85 19.41 -17.44
C ASN A 867 -14.90 17.89 -17.63
N PHE A 868 -14.22 17.34 -18.63
CA PHE A 868 -14.14 15.91 -18.84
C PHE A 868 -13.36 15.20 -17.71
N GLU A 869 -12.23 15.75 -17.28
CA GLU A 869 -11.46 15.28 -16.12
C GLU A 869 -12.25 15.38 -14.81
N ALA A 870 -13.11 16.39 -14.65
CA ALA A 870 -14.02 16.46 -13.50
C ALA A 870 -15.02 15.29 -13.51
N SER A 871 -15.58 14.94 -14.68
CA SER A 871 -16.45 13.76 -14.85
C SER A 871 -15.68 12.45 -14.63
N LEU A 872 -14.44 12.34 -15.12
CA LEU A 872 -13.56 11.20 -14.87
C LEU A 872 -13.26 11.06 -13.37
N GLY A 873 -13.00 12.19 -12.72
CA GLY A 873 -12.80 12.33 -11.29
C GLY A 873 -14.00 11.86 -10.47
N LYS A 874 -15.21 12.14 -10.96
CA LYS A 874 -16.48 11.73 -10.36
C LYS A 874 -16.73 10.22 -10.47
N TRP A 875 -16.51 9.64 -11.65
CA TRP A 875 -16.90 8.25 -11.91
C TRP A 875 -15.81 7.22 -11.62
N PHE A 876 -14.55 7.51 -11.93
CA PHE A 876 -13.46 6.53 -11.82
C PHE A 876 -12.53 6.78 -10.65
N LEU A 877 -12.24 8.05 -10.32
CA LEU A 877 -11.17 8.37 -9.34
C LEU A 877 -11.70 8.69 -7.93
N GLY A 878 -13.03 8.75 -7.74
CA GLY A 878 -13.65 9.05 -6.45
C GLY A 878 -13.25 10.40 -5.85
N THR A 879 -12.79 11.34 -6.69
CA THR A 879 -12.28 12.65 -6.26
C THR A 879 -13.40 13.63 -5.92
N VAL A 880 -14.59 13.43 -6.48
CA VAL A 880 -15.82 14.15 -6.15
C VAL A 880 -16.50 13.41 -5.00
N ALA A 881 -16.46 14.01 -3.81
CA ALA A 881 -17.13 13.51 -2.62
C ALA A 881 -18.56 14.10 -2.52
N PRO A 882 -19.49 13.48 -1.76
CA PRO A 882 -20.79 14.08 -1.51
C PRO A 882 -20.64 15.43 -0.79
N THR A 883 -21.62 16.31 -0.95
CA THR A 883 -21.59 17.65 -0.37
C THR A 883 -21.43 17.57 1.15
N PRO A 884 -20.39 18.15 1.79
CA PRO A 884 -20.01 17.86 3.18
C PRO A 884 -20.86 18.61 4.21
N THR A 885 -22.18 18.64 4.01
CA THR A 885 -23.13 19.29 4.91
C THR A 885 -24.28 18.35 5.22
N PHE A 886 -24.71 18.37 6.48
CA PHE A 886 -25.90 17.68 6.95
C PHE A 886 -26.80 18.65 7.71
N THR A 887 -28.04 18.77 7.26
CA THR A 887 -29.07 19.60 7.86
C THR A 887 -30.15 18.70 8.46
N SER A 888 -30.32 18.81 9.78
CA SER A 888 -31.39 18.12 10.50
C SER A 888 -32.06 19.07 11.48
N SER A 889 -33.39 19.04 11.55
CA SER A 889 -34.20 19.89 12.44
C SER A 889 -33.83 21.39 12.39
N GLY A 890 -33.48 21.90 11.21
CA GLY A 890 -33.09 23.30 11.00
C GLY A 890 -31.66 23.68 11.39
N LYS A 891 -30.84 22.71 11.84
CA LYS A 891 -29.41 22.91 12.16
C LYS A 891 -28.52 22.26 11.10
N THR A 892 -27.67 23.05 10.46
CA THR A 892 -26.67 22.56 9.50
C THR A 892 -25.32 22.32 10.17
N THR A 893 -24.77 21.13 9.95
CA THR A 893 -23.42 20.73 10.38
C THR A 893 -22.54 20.61 9.15
N ASN A 894 -21.35 21.22 9.21
CA ASN A 894 -20.33 21.11 8.17
C ASN A 894 -19.30 20.05 8.57
N PHE A 895 -18.90 19.21 7.62
CA PHE A 895 -17.89 18.18 7.80
C PHE A 895 -16.59 18.51 7.08
N ILE A 896 -15.53 17.82 7.47
CA ILE A 896 -14.25 17.83 6.77
C ILE A 896 -13.94 16.41 6.31
N TYR A 897 -13.54 16.25 5.05
CA TYR A 897 -13.07 14.97 4.53
C TYR A 897 -11.61 14.71 4.92
N THR A 898 -11.40 13.75 5.81
CA THR A 898 -10.08 13.37 6.34
C THR A 898 -9.67 12.01 5.79
N ARG A 899 -8.40 11.88 5.37
CA ARG A 899 -7.86 10.63 4.82
C ARG A 899 -7.62 9.60 5.92
N PHE A 900 -8.05 8.36 5.70
CA PHE A 900 -7.77 7.23 6.58
C PHE A 900 -6.88 6.19 5.89
N GLN A 901 -5.98 5.58 6.66
CA GLN A 901 -5.06 4.53 6.21
C GLN A 901 -5.39 3.24 6.97
N GLY A 902 -5.55 2.12 6.25
CA GLY A 902 -5.83 0.82 6.85
C GLY A 902 -6.48 -0.15 5.86
N PRO A 903 -6.46 -1.46 6.16
CA PRO A 903 -7.10 -2.47 5.32
C PRO A 903 -8.63 -2.34 5.34
N LEU A 904 -9.27 -2.68 4.21
CA LEU A 904 -10.72 -2.58 4.04
C LEU A 904 -11.51 -3.36 5.12
N PHE A 905 -11.06 -4.56 5.50
CA PHE A 905 -11.71 -5.40 6.52
C PHE A 905 -10.92 -5.51 7.84
N GLY A 906 -9.99 -4.59 8.12
CA GLY A 906 -9.25 -4.60 9.38
C GLY A 906 -8.33 -5.83 9.48
N THR A 907 -8.37 -6.51 10.63
CA THR A 907 -7.70 -7.81 10.84
C THR A 907 -8.51 -9.00 10.29
N ASN A 908 -9.75 -8.78 9.85
CA ASN A 908 -10.62 -9.80 9.29
C ASN A 908 -10.39 -9.92 7.77
N THR A 909 -10.80 -11.05 7.20
CA THR A 909 -10.77 -11.28 5.74
C THR A 909 -12.07 -10.83 5.04
N SER A 910 -13.10 -10.46 5.80
CA SER A 910 -14.43 -10.05 5.31
C SER A 910 -15.20 -9.28 6.39
N ALA A 911 -16.31 -8.64 6.00
CA ALA A 911 -17.15 -7.87 6.92
C ALA A 911 -17.72 -8.73 8.07
N ARG A 912 -17.95 -8.09 9.22
CA ARG A 912 -18.55 -8.67 10.42
C ARG A 912 -19.64 -7.76 10.95
N ILE A 913 -20.74 -8.34 11.45
CA ILE A 913 -21.90 -7.56 11.91
C ILE A 913 -21.53 -6.62 13.08
N GLY A 914 -20.61 -7.04 13.95
CA GLY A 914 -20.06 -6.22 15.04
C GLY A 914 -19.27 -4.99 14.57
N GLY A 915 -18.88 -4.94 13.30
CA GLY A 915 -18.30 -3.75 12.66
C GLY A 915 -19.33 -2.64 12.39
N ILE A 916 -20.63 -2.94 12.53
CA ILE A 916 -21.71 -1.97 12.38
C ILE A 916 -21.96 -1.28 13.73
N ASP A 917 -21.51 -0.04 13.81
CA ASP A 917 -21.75 0.91 14.91
C ASP A 917 -22.08 2.28 14.30
N GLN A 918 -23.37 2.60 14.24
CA GLN A 918 -23.94 3.81 13.64
C GLN A 918 -23.51 5.12 14.29
N ARG A 919 -23.18 5.11 15.59
CA ARG A 919 -22.95 6.31 16.40
C ARG A 919 -24.15 7.29 16.30
N SER A 920 -23.88 8.60 16.26
CA SER A 920 -24.88 9.66 16.44
C SER A 920 -25.44 10.22 15.12
N PHE A 921 -25.57 9.41 14.07
CA PHE A 921 -26.07 9.83 12.75
C PHE A 921 -27.29 9.03 12.30
N GLY A 922 -28.27 9.64 11.65
CA GLY A 922 -29.62 9.07 11.48
C GLY A 922 -29.82 8.08 10.33
N ASN A 923 -28.79 7.36 9.89
CA ASN A 923 -28.83 6.41 8.78
C ASN A 923 -29.14 4.94 9.18
N CYS A 924 -30.01 4.75 10.17
CA CYS A 924 -30.20 3.45 10.84
C CYS A 924 -30.67 2.37 9.87
N VAL A 925 -31.47 2.76 8.89
CA VAL A 925 -32.02 1.84 7.88
C VAL A 925 -30.93 1.21 7.02
N LEU A 926 -29.96 1.99 6.53
CA LEU A 926 -28.84 1.47 5.72
C LEU A 926 -28.05 0.44 6.52
N LEU A 927 -27.71 0.78 7.76
CA LEU A 927 -26.89 -0.07 8.61
C LEU A 927 -27.64 -1.32 9.08
N ALA A 928 -28.93 -1.19 9.39
CA ALA A 928 -29.79 -2.32 9.69
C ALA A 928 -29.95 -3.24 8.47
N ALA A 929 -30.06 -2.68 7.26
CA ALA A 929 -30.12 -3.46 6.01
C ALA A 929 -28.82 -4.22 5.76
N LEU A 930 -27.64 -3.61 5.97
CA LEU A 930 -26.36 -4.32 5.93
C LEU A 930 -26.33 -5.45 6.96
N GLY A 931 -26.78 -5.20 8.19
CA GLY A 931 -26.93 -6.20 9.24
C GLY A 931 -27.84 -7.37 8.84
N ALA A 932 -28.90 -7.11 8.08
CA ALA A 932 -29.86 -8.13 7.64
C ALA A 932 -29.32 -9.06 6.55
N THR A 933 -28.16 -8.75 5.96
CA THR A 933 -27.50 -9.61 4.95
C THR A 933 -26.65 -10.72 5.55
N PHE A 934 -26.40 -10.67 6.86
CA PHE A 934 -25.69 -11.73 7.57
C PHE A 934 -26.63 -12.91 7.82
N ALA A 935 -26.06 -14.12 7.90
CA ALA A 935 -26.82 -15.29 8.30
C ALA A 935 -27.41 -15.12 9.72
N PRO A 936 -28.50 -15.83 10.06
CA PRO A 936 -29.18 -15.64 11.34
C PRO A 936 -28.27 -15.81 12.55
N GLN A 937 -28.27 -14.84 13.46
CA GLN A 937 -27.44 -14.85 14.67
C GLN A 937 -28.08 -14.05 15.80
N SER A 938 -27.75 -14.38 17.05
CA SER A 938 -28.39 -13.79 18.23
C SER A 938 -27.46 -12.88 19.06
N ASN A 939 -26.19 -12.77 18.70
CA ASN A 939 -25.18 -11.92 19.34
C ASN A 939 -23.98 -11.70 18.40
N ASP A 940 -23.05 -10.83 18.79
CA ASP A 940 -21.84 -10.52 18.01
C ASP A 940 -20.85 -11.71 17.88
N ALA A 941 -21.00 -12.79 18.67
CA ALA A 941 -20.16 -13.98 18.57
C ALA A 941 -20.51 -14.90 17.36
N GLY A 942 -21.58 -14.59 16.62
CA GLY A 942 -22.15 -15.40 15.53
C GLY A 942 -21.48 -15.30 14.15
N ASN A 943 -20.39 -14.54 14.01
CA ASN A 943 -19.31 -14.56 13.00
C ASN A 943 -19.58 -15.04 11.55
N SER A 944 -20.80 -14.86 11.04
CA SER A 944 -21.15 -15.24 9.67
C SER A 944 -20.60 -14.22 8.66
N ILE A 945 -20.21 -14.68 7.48
CA ILE A 945 -19.76 -13.81 6.38
C ILE A 945 -20.98 -13.34 5.59
N SER A 946 -21.07 -12.05 5.28
CA SER A 946 -22.07 -11.55 4.33
C SER A 946 -21.53 -11.63 2.91
N LYS A 947 -22.09 -12.54 2.09
CA LYS A 947 -21.79 -12.62 0.66
C LYS A 947 -22.19 -11.32 -0.05
N THR A 948 -23.32 -10.73 0.32
CA THR A 948 -23.81 -9.46 -0.26
C THR A 948 -22.80 -8.33 -0.09
N ILE A 949 -22.19 -8.20 1.10
CA ILE A 949 -21.19 -7.16 1.37
C ILE A 949 -19.89 -7.42 0.62
N ASN A 950 -19.45 -8.67 0.50
CA ASN A 950 -18.25 -9.01 -0.26
C ASN A 950 -18.44 -8.77 -1.77
N ASP A 951 -19.61 -9.10 -2.32
CA ASP A 951 -19.90 -8.92 -3.75
C ASP A 951 -20.15 -7.45 -4.12
N MET A 952 -20.59 -6.62 -3.18
CA MET A 952 -20.86 -5.19 -3.45
C MET A 952 -19.61 -4.31 -3.37
N LEU A 953 -18.49 -4.78 -2.82
CA LEU A 953 -17.27 -3.99 -2.60
C LEU A 953 -16.11 -4.47 -3.45
N LEU A 954 -15.48 -3.56 -4.18
CA LEU A 954 -14.25 -3.80 -4.93
C LEU A 954 -13.16 -2.79 -4.54
N ASP A 955 -11.99 -3.29 -4.13
CA ASP A 955 -10.79 -2.49 -3.91
C ASP A 955 -10.06 -2.30 -5.24
N ASN A 956 -9.91 -1.04 -5.68
CA ASN A 956 -9.29 -0.73 -6.98
C ASN A 956 -7.74 -0.72 -6.91
N GLY A 957 -7.14 -0.88 -5.73
CA GLY A 957 -5.68 -0.91 -5.55
C GLY A 957 -4.99 0.46 -5.59
N ASP A 958 -5.74 1.55 -5.74
CA ASP A 958 -5.25 2.93 -5.83
C ASP A 958 -5.79 3.82 -4.68
N ASN A 959 -6.24 3.20 -3.57
CA ASN A 959 -6.96 3.82 -2.45
C ASN A 959 -8.36 4.35 -2.80
N THR A 960 -8.94 3.85 -3.89
CA THR A 960 -10.35 4.03 -4.21
C THR A 960 -11.09 2.69 -4.15
N TYR A 961 -12.39 2.77 -3.88
CA TYR A 961 -13.27 1.62 -3.70
C TYR A 961 -14.50 1.80 -4.57
N THR A 962 -14.87 0.77 -5.30
CA THR A 962 -16.09 0.75 -6.12
C THR A 962 -17.16 -0.05 -5.37
N VAL A 963 -18.33 0.56 -5.18
CA VAL A 963 -19.42 0.02 -4.37
C VAL A 963 -20.69 -0.13 -5.21
N ARG A 964 -21.38 -1.26 -5.07
CA ARG A 964 -22.63 -1.57 -5.77
C ARG A 964 -23.85 -1.24 -4.92
N PHE A 965 -24.85 -0.58 -5.50
CA PHE A 965 -26.19 -0.45 -4.93
C PHE A 965 -27.23 -0.88 -5.96
N PHE A 966 -28.48 -1.05 -5.52
CA PHE A 966 -29.61 -1.27 -6.41
C PHE A 966 -30.57 -0.10 -6.36
N THR A 967 -31.14 0.24 -7.50
CA THR A 967 -32.29 1.15 -7.62
C THR A 967 -33.58 0.48 -7.12
N GLN A 968 -34.67 1.24 -6.96
CA GLN A 968 -35.97 0.70 -6.54
C GLN A 968 -36.55 -0.32 -7.53
N ASP A 969 -36.17 -0.26 -8.81
CA ASP A 969 -36.49 -1.25 -9.84
C ASP A 969 -35.46 -2.40 -9.92
N LEU A 970 -34.63 -2.54 -8.89
CA LEU A 970 -33.67 -3.64 -8.68
C LEU A 970 -32.52 -3.71 -9.70
N LYS A 971 -32.20 -2.61 -10.38
CA LYS A 971 -31.03 -2.54 -11.28
C LYS A 971 -29.78 -2.20 -10.49
N ALA A 972 -28.71 -2.97 -10.73
CA ALA A 972 -27.42 -2.72 -10.13
C ALA A 972 -26.77 -1.45 -10.70
N GLU A 973 -26.30 -0.60 -9.80
CA GLU A 973 -25.56 0.61 -10.10
C GLU A 973 -24.28 0.66 -9.27
N TRP A 974 -23.28 1.40 -9.74
CA TRP A 974 -21.96 1.44 -9.13
C TRP A 974 -21.49 2.87 -8.89
N VAL A 975 -20.75 3.07 -7.81
CA VAL A 975 -20.13 4.36 -7.48
C VAL A 975 -18.71 4.13 -6.97
N THR A 976 -17.77 4.99 -7.35
CA THR A 976 -16.40 4.95 -6.84
C THR A 976 -16.16 6.07 -5.83
N VAL A 977 -15.57 5.72 -4.69
CA VAL A 977 -15.19 6.65 -3.61
C VAL A 977 -13.73 6.47 -3.22
N ASP A 978 -13.07 7.54 -2.79
CA ASP A 978 -11.74 7.44 -2.18
C ASP A 978 -11.79 7.20 -0.65
N ASN A 979 -10.61 7.06 -0.04
CA ASN A 979 -10.45 6.84 1.40
C ASN A 979 -10.54 8.11 2.30
N ARG A 980 -11.11 9.22 1.81
CA ARG A 980 -11.42 10.38 2.65
C ARG A 980 -12.81 10.24 3.29
N LEU A 981 -12.89 10.16 4.61
CA LEU A 981 -14.15 9.99 5.36
C LEU A 981 -14.58 11.33 6.01
N ALA A 982 -15.89 11.52 6.20
CA ALA A 982 -16.43 12.74 6.81
C ALA A 982 -16.16 12.78 8.32
N THR A 983 -15.61 13.89 8.82
CA THR A 983 -15.28 14.09 10.25
C THR A 983 -15.72 15.47 10.75
N THR A 984 -15.84 15.60 12.08
CA THR A 984 -16.06 16.88 12.78
C THR A 984 -15.02 16.97 13.90
N ASP A 985 -14.31 18.11 13.99
CA ASP A 985 -13.23 18.35 14.98
C ASP A 985 -12.09 17.30 14.98
N GLY A 986 -11.78 16.72 13.82
CA GLY A 986 -10.69 15.74 13.66
C GLY A 986 -10.96 14.37 14.29
N LYS A 987 -12.19 14.12 14.78
CA LYS A 987 -12.63 12.81 15.26
C LYS A 987 -13.67 12.22 14.30
N ASN A 988 -13.54 10.92 14.02
CA ASN A 988 -14.51 10.17 13.23
C ASN A 988 -15.80 10.04 14.07
N LEU A 989 -16.84 10.83 13.78
CA LEU A 989 -17.97 10.94 14.71
C LEU A 989 -19.36 10.93 14.07
N PHE A 990 -19.47 11.11 12.76
CA PHE A 990 -20.76 11.23 12.09
C PHE A 990 -21.23 9.97 11.38
N GLY A 991 -20.52 8.85 11.52
CA GLY A 991 -20.76 7.68 10.69
C GLY A 991 -20.26 6.40 11.32
N THR A 992 -20.33 5.32 10.54
CA THR A 992 -20.02 3.99 11.04
C THR A 992 -18.59 3.88 11.55
N SER A 993 -18.36 3.23 12.71
CA SER A 993 -17.01 3.07 13.24
C SER A 993 -16.09 2.26 12.31
N ASN A 994 -14.78 2.47 12.40
CA ASN A 994 -13.77 1.66 11.72
C ASN A 994 -13.24 0.50 12.58
N LYS A 995 -13.99 0.09 13.62
CA LYS A 995 -13.58 -0.92 14.62
C LYS A 995 -13.10 -2.23 13.98
N ASP A 996 -13.74 -2.64 12.89
CA ASP A 996 -13.43 -3.86 12.14
C ASP A 996 -12.96 -3.58 10.69
N GLY A 997 -12.30 -2.43 10.47
CA GLY A 997 -11.83 -2.00 9.14
C GLY A 997 -12.63 -0.86 8.52
N LEU A 998 -12.25 -0.46 7.31
CA LEU A 998 -12.84 0.68 6.60
C LEU A 998 -14.16 0.37 5.88
N TRP A 999 -14.54 -0.91 5.74
CA TRP A 999 -15.63 -1.35 4.86
C TRP A 999 -16.96 -0.64 5.13
N ALA A 1000 -17.38 -0.50 6.39
CA ALA A 1000 -18.65 0.11 6.74
C ALA A 1000 -18.67 1.63 6.49
N PRO A 1001 -17.67 2.42 6.96
CA PRO A 1001 -17.56 3.83 6.60
C PRO A 1001 -17.45 4.08 5.09
N ILE A 1002 -16.80 3.19 4.33
CA ILE A 1002 -16.72 3.29 2.87
C ILE A 1002 -18.08 3.07 2.21
N ILE A 1003 -18.85 2.05 2.62
CA ILE A 1003 -20.21 1.83 2.11
C ILE A 1003 -21.12 3.00 2.45
N GLU A 1004 -21.04 3.54 3.66
CA GLU A 1004 -21.85 4.68 4.09
C GLU A 1004 -21.59 5.93 3.25
N LYS A 1005 -20.31 6.29 3.05
CA LYS A 1005 -19.91 7.37 2.14
C LYS A 1005 -20.37 7.12 0.71
N ALA A 1006 -20.19 5.90 0.20
CA ALA A 1006 -20.59 5.53 -1.14
C ALA A 1006 -22.11 5.65 -1.33
N CYS A 1007 -22.89 5.26 -0.32
CA CYS A 1007 -24.35 5.42 -0.32
C CYS A 1007 -24.73 6.90 -0.38
N ALA A 1008 -24.17 7.76 0.48
CA ALA A 1008 -24.40 9.19 0.44
C ALA A 1008 -24.09 9.78 -0.94
N GLN A 1009 -22.95 9.41 -1.53
CA GLN A 1009 -22.53 9.89 -2.84
C GLN A 1009 -23.47 9.42 -3.97
N TRP A 1010 -23.79 8.13 -4.00
CA TRP A 1010 -24.68 7.56 -5.01
C TRP A 1010 -26.09 8.14 -4.92
N ARG A 1011 -26.61 8.34 -3.70
CA ARG A 1011 -27.92 8.99 -3.47
C ARG A 1011 -27.89 10.46 -3.88
N GLU A 1012 -26.82 11.20 -3.61
CA GLU A 1012 -26.69 12.59 -4.07
C GLU A 1012 -26.71 12.67 -5.60
N PHE A 1013 -26.03 11.77 -6.30
CA PHE A 1013 -25.96 11.77 -7.76
C PHE A 1013 -27.29 11.42 -8.44
N ASN A 1014 -28.14 10.63 -7.79
CA ASN A 1014 -29.42 10.19 -8.35
C ASN A 1014 -30.63 10.97 -7.82
N GLU A 1015 -30.58 11.48 -6.59
CA GLU A 1015 -31.72 12.02 -5.84
C GLU A 1015 -31.44 13.39 -5.18
N GLY A 1016 -30.19 13.87 -5.26
CA GLY A 1016 -29.75 15.12 -4.63
C GLY A 1016 -30.37 16.37 -5.26
N SER A 1017 -30.37 17.46 -4.48
CA SER A 1017 -30.78 18.79 -4.95
C SER A 1017 -30.00 19.88 -4.21
N SER A 1018 -30.12 21.14 -4.64
CA SER A 1018 -29.44 22.29 -4.01
C SER A 1018 -29.79 22.50 -2.54
N THR A 1019 -30.88 21.91 -2.06
CA THR A 1019 -31.35 22.01 -0.66
C THR A 1019 -31.35 20.69 0.09
N ARG A 1020 -30.87 19.60 -0.54
CA ARG A 1020 -30.87 18.26 0.04
C ARG A 1020 -29.66 17.46 -0.48
N THR A 1021 -28.63 17.37 0.35
CA THR A 1021 -27.38 16.64 0.04
C THR A 1021 -27.54 15.12 0.21
N GLY A 1022 -26.54 14.35 -0.21
CA GLY A 1022 -26.45 12.92 0.02
C GLY A 1022 -26.52 12.56 1.51
N TRP A 1023 -25.83 13.32 2.36
CA TRP A 1023 -25.89 13.13 3.81
C TRP A 1023 -27.26 13.52 4.38
N ASP A 1024 -27.96 14.49 3.81
CA ASP A 1024 -29.35 14.80 4.19
C ASP A 1024 -30.31 13.67 3.82
N ILE A 1025 -30.08 13.02 2.67
CA ILE A 1025 -30.89 11.90 2.18
C ILE A 1025 -30.75 10.71 3.12
N ILE A 1026 -29.52 10.30 3.45
CA ILE A 1026 -29.31 9.11 4.28
C ILE A 1026 -29.40 9.38 5.79
N GLY A 1027 -29.21 10.62 6.23
CA GLY A 1027 -29.08 10.98 7.65
C GLY A 1027 -30.37 11.43 8.35
N ASN A 1028 -31.46 11.68 7.62
CA ASN A 1028 -32.75 12.10 8.17
C ASN A 1028 -33.78 10.94 8.25
N GLY A 1029 -33.30 9.69 8.24
CA GLY A 1029 -34.12 8.48 8.22
C GLY A 1029 -34.52 8.07 6.79
N ASP A 1030 -34.87 6.79 6.64
CA ASP A 1030 -35.30 6.19 5.38
C ASP A 1030 -36.46 5.21 5.61
N TYR A 1031 -37.04 4.65 4.55
CA TYR A 1031 -38.02 3.57 4.64
C TYR A 1031 -37.32 2.20 4.63
N LEU A 1032 -37.82 1.26 5.44
CA LEU A 1032 -37.19 -0.06 5.61
C LEU A 1032 -37.07 -0.84 4.30
N ASP A 1033 -38.11 -0.81 3.47
CA ASP A 1033 -38.14 -1.46 2.16
C ASP A 1033 -37.12 -0.86 1.19
N ASP A 1034 -37.04 0.47 1.14
CA ASP A 1034 -36.08 1.18 0.28
C ASP A 1034 -34.63 0.81 0.62
N GLY A 1035 -34.24 0.85 1.89
CA GLY A 1035 -32.88 0.49 2.29
C GLY A 1035 -32.55 -0.99 2.04
N LEU A 1036 -33.51 -1.88 2.27
CA LEU A 1036 -33.33 -3.33 2.08
C LEU A 1036 -33.21 -3.69 0.60
N GLN A 1037 -34.01 -3.08 -0.27
CA GLN A 1037 -33.93 -3.23 -1.73
C GLN A 1037 -32.57 -2.73 -2.25
N ARG A 1038 -32.14 -1.55 -1.81
CA ARG A 1038 -30.88 -0.93 -2.28
C ARG A 1038 -29.64 -1.75 -1.96
N VAL A 1039 -29.64 -2.50 -0.87
CA VAL A 1039 -28.53 -3.37 -0.46
C VAL A 1039 -28.63 -4.75 -1.14
N THR A 1040 -29.82 -5.37 -1.11
CA THR A 1040 -30.00 -6.80 -1.46
C THR A 1040 -30.36 -7.05 -2.92
N GLY A 1041 -30.99 -6.10 -3.60
CA GLY A 1041 -31.49 -6.26 -4.98
C GLY A 1041 -32.71 -7.17 -5.07
N ARG A 1042 -33.42 -7.35 -3.96
CA ARG A 1042 -34.63 -8.17 -3.87
C ARG A 1042 -35.83 -7.28 -3.59
N ALA A 1043 -36.98 -7.62 -4.16
CA ALA A 1043 -38.23 -6.90 -3.89
C ALA A 1043 -38.63 -7.07 -2.41
N ALA A 1044 -38.89 -5.95 -1.72
CA ALA A 1044 -39.28 -5.95 -0.32
C ALA A 1044 -40.80 -5.83 -0.16
N ARG A 1045 -41.35 -6.42 0.91
CA ARG A 1045 -42.76 -6.30 1.29
C ARG A 1045 -42.92 -5.90 2.75
N ASN A 1046 -43.82 -4.95 2.98
CA ASN A 1046 -44.14 -4.38 4.28
C ASN A 1046 -45.33 -5.09 4.94
N TYR A 1047 -45.28 -5.25 6.26
CA TYR A 1047 -46.33 -5.86 7.09
C TYR A 1047 -46.57 -5.00 8.33
N TYR A 1048 -47.84 -4.79 8.71
CA TYR A 1048 -48.24 -3.86 9.76
C TYR A 1048 -49.17 -4.51 10.79
N THR A 1049 -49.29 -3.91 11.98
CA THR A 1049 -50.32 -4.25 12.96
C THR A 1049 -51.40 -3.15 12.98
N GLY A 1050 -52.57 -3.40 12.37
CA GLY A 1050 -53.66 -2.43 12.31
C GLY A 1050 -55.06 -3.06 12.16
N GLY A 1051 -56.07 -2.48 12.81
CA GLY A 1051 -57.49 -2.86 12.63
C GLY A 1051 -57.96 -4.13 13.36
N GLY A 1052 -57.18 -4.68 14.29
CA GLY A 1052 -57.54 -5.89 15.05
C GLY A 1052 -57.15 -7.21 14.39
N SER A 1053 -56.43 -7.17 13.26
CA SER A 1053 -55.79 -8.32 12.60
C SER A 1053 -54.28 -8.09 12.49
N TRP A 1054 -53.50 -9.16 12.66
CA TRP A 1054 -52.04 -9.15 12.62
C TRP A 1054 -51.58 -9.62 11.24
N ASP A 1055 -50.98 -8.75 10.43
CA ASP A 1055 -50.55 -9.12 9.08
C ASP A 1055 -49.23 -9.88 9.04
N PHE A 1056 -48.53 -10.03 10.17
CA PHE A 1056 -47.36 -10.90 10.30
C PHE A 1056 -47.48 -11.84 11.50
N SER A 1057 -47.08 -13.09 11.30
CA SER A 1057 -47.05 -14.14 12.31
C SER A 1057 -45.60 -14.50 12.68
N PHE A 1058 -45.40 -15.11 13.84
CA PHE A 1058 -44.10 -15.66 14.22
C PHE A 1058 -43.52 -16.61 13.14
N ASN A 1059 -44.36 -17.48 12.57
CA ASN A 1059 -43.94 -18.42 11.53
C ASN A 1059 -43.50 -17.69 10.25
N LEU A 1060 -44.18 -16.62 9.85
CA LEU A 1060 -43.77 -15.82 8.68
C LEU A 1060 -42.33 -15.29 8.84
N ILE A 1061 -41.99 -14.78 10.02
CA ILE A 1061 -40.65 -14.24 10.33
C ILE A 1061 -39.63 -15.38 10.30
N LYS A 1062 -39.90 -16.46 11.03
CA LYS A 1062 -39.01 -17.63 11.13
C LYS A 1062 -38.74 -18.29 9.78
N ASP A 1063 -39.78 -18.52 8.98
CA ASP A 1063 -39.68 -19.19 7.68
C ASP A 1063 -38.96 -18.30 6.66
N SER A 1064 -39.16 -16.98 6.73
CA SER A 1064 -38.46 -16.03 5.87
C SER A 1064 -36.95 -15.99 6.16
N LEU A 1065 -36.54 -15.93 7.43
CA LEU A 1065 -35.12 -16.01 7.81
C LEU A 1065 -34.50 -17.34 7.38
N SER A 1066 -35.21 -18.45 7.55
CA SER A 1066 -34.74 -19.79 7.13
C SER A 1066 -34.59 -19.92 5.61
N ALA A 1067 -35.35 -19.14 4.84
CA ALA A 1067 -35.21 -19.03 3.39
C ALA A 1067 -34.10 -18.05 2.95
N GLY A 1068 -33.30 -17.51 3.88
CA GLY A 1068 -32.23 -16.55 3.60
C GLY A 1068 -32.74 -15.18 3.16
N LYS A 1069 -33.96 -14.79 3.57
CA LYS A 1069 -34.51 -13.44 3.34
C LYS A 1069 -34.02 -12.47 4.39
N ALA A 1070 -33.84 -11.22 3.99
CA ALA A 1070 -33.44 -10.15 4.88
C ALA A 1070 -34.69 -9.53 5.53
N ILE A 1071 -34.65 -9.22 6.82
CA ILE A 1071 -35.80 -8.70 7.56
C ILE A 1071 -35.40 -7.49 8.43
N LEU A 1072 -36.18 -6.42 8.33
CA LEU A 1072 -36.07 -5.23 9.18
C LEU A 1072 -37.36 -5.02 9.98
N SER A 1073 -37.25 -4.33 11.11
CA SER A 1073 -38.38 -3.94 11.97
C SER A 1073 -38.21 -2.49 12.46
N ALA A 1074 -39.32 -1.78 12.66
CA ALA A 1074 -39.33 -0.44 13.24
C ALA A 1074 -40.70 -0.12 13.86
N GLY A 1075 -40.83 1.06 14.48
CA GLY A 1075 -42.03 1.52 15.21
C GLY A 1075 -42.04 1.03 16.66
N VAL A 1076 -42.42 1.86 17.64
CA VAL A 1076 -42.81 1.52 19.04
C VAL A 1076 -43.33 2.84 19.64
N PRO A 1077 -44.56 3.09 20.17
CA PRO A 1077 -45.20 2.32 21.26
C PRO A 1077 -46.76 2.37 21.40
N SER A 1078 -47.33 1.68 22.41
CA SER A 1078 -48.37 2.31 23.26
C SER A 1078 -48.38 1.88 24.75
N VAL A 1079 -47.25 1.43 25.31
CA VAL A 1079 -46.77 1.65 26.69
C VAL A 1079 -45.39 0.98 26.78
N ASN A 1080 -44.30 1.75 26.62
CA ASN A 1080 -42.95 1.18 26.48
C ASN A 1080 -42.33 0.85 27.85
N GLY A 1081 -42.65 -0.33 28.38
CA GLY A 1081 -41.98 -0.89 29.57
C GLY A 1081 -40.59 -1.49 29.31
N LEU A 1082 -40.10 -1.46 28.05
CA LEU A 1082 -38.87 -2.13 27.60
C LEU A 1082 -37.75 -1.16 27.20
N ASN A 1083 -37.96 0.17 27.28
CA ASN A 1083 -37.00 1.22 26.91
C ASN A 1083 -36.48 1.21 25.46
N LEU A 1084 -37.17 0.55 24.52
CA LEU A 1084 -36.79 0.51 23.09
C LEU A 1084 -36.83 1.90 22.44
N ILE A 1085 -35.99 2.12 21.42
CA ILE A 1085 -35.92 3.40 20.71
C ILE A 1085 -37.06 3.52 19.69
N SER A 1086 -37.92 4.52 19.87
CA SER A 1086 -39.03 4.83 18.96
C SER A 1086 -38.52 5.43 17.64
N GLY A 1087 -39.17 5.08 16.52
CA GLY A 1087 -38.82 5.63 15.20
C GLY A 1087 -37.44 5.20 14.69
N HIS A 1088 -36.92 4.07 15.17
CA HIS A 1088 -35.58 3.56 14.87
C HIS A 1088 -35.65 2.20 14.19
N ALA A 1089 -34.75 1.96 13.23
CA ALA A 1089 -34.70 0.71 12.48
C ALA A 1089 -33.85 -0.32 13.21
N TYR A 1090 -34.36 -1.54 13.29
CA TYR A 1090 -33.68 -2.69 13.85
C TYR A 1090 -33.57 -3.79 12.79
N THR A 1091 -32.45 -4.50 12.80
CA THR A 1091 -32.30 -5.74 12.03
C THR A 1091 -33.03 -6.86 12.77
N VAL A 1092 -33.86 -7.66 12.11
CA VAL A 1092 -34.34 -8.92 12.69
C VAL A 1092 -33.33 -10.00 12.33
N THR A 1093 -32.58 -10.47 13.31
CA THR A 1093 -31.42 -11.34 13.08
C THR A 1093 -31.72 -12.80 13.36
N ASN A 1094 -32.76 -13.12 14.14
CA ASN A 1094 -33.15 -14.51 14.41
C ASN A 1094 -34.61 -14.61 14.88
N ALA A 1095 -35.23 -15.79 14.73
CA ALA A 1095 -36.52 -16.11 15.32
C ALA A 1095 -36.60 -17.59 15.68
N TYR A 1096 -36.87 -17.89 16.95
CA TYR A 1096 -36.81 -19.25 17.49
C TYR A 1096 -37.83 -19.50 18.60
N ILE A 1097 -38.10 -20.76 18.91
CA ILE A 1097 -38.93 -21.14 20.06
C ILE A 1097 -37.95 -21.55 21.17
N SER A 1098 -38.02 -20.86 22.30
CA SER A 1098 -37.14 -21.11 23.44
C SER A 1098 -37.43 -22.47 24.09
N ASN A 1099 -36.53 -22.91 24.97
CA ASN A 1099 -36.65 -24.19 25.68
C ASN A 1099 -37.87 -24.27 26.61
N THR A 1100 -38.49 -23.14 26.95
CA THR A 1100 -39.74 -23.06 27.74
C THR A 1100 -41.00 -23.07 26.86
N GLY A 1101 -40.84 -23.18 25.54
CA GLY A 1101 -41.94 -23.14 24.55
C GLY A 1101 -42.37 -21.72 24.16
N GLU A 1102 -41.74 -20.68 24.70
CA GLU A 1102 -42.03 -19.29 24.36
C GLU A 1102 -41.43 -18.93 22.99
N GLN A 1103 -42.23 -18.32 22.11
CA GLN A 1103 -41.78 -17.79 20.82
C GLN A 1103 -40.94 -16.54 21.04
N ARG A 1104 -39.75 -16.48 20.45
CA ARG A 1104 -38.79 -15.39 20.64
C ARG A 1104 -38.21 -14.88 19.33
N VAL A 1105 -38.02 -13.56 19.24
CA VAL A 1105 -37.48 -12.85 18.09
C VAL A 1105 -36.28 -12.04 18.55
N VAL A 1106 -35.14 -12.23 17.88
CA VAL A 1106 -33.92 -11.47 18.16
C VAL A 1106 -33.79 -10.34 17.16
N VAL A 1107 -33.58 -9.14 17.69
CA VAL A 1107 -33.34 -7.94 16.90
C VAL A 1107 -32.00 -7.32 17.27
N ARG A 1108 -31.38 -6.61 16.34
CA ARG A 1108 -30.14 -5.87 16.57
C ARG A 1108 -30.35 -4.38 16.34
N ASN A 1109 -29.97 -3.59 17.34
CA ASN A 1109 -29.82 -2.15 17.26
C ASN A 1109 -28.56 -1.80 16.47
N PRO A 1110 -28.64 -1.11 15.32
CA PRO A 1110 -27.46 -0.71 14.54
C PRO A 1110 -26.53 0.28 15.26
N TRP A 1111 -26.94 0.86 16.41
CA TRP A 1111 -26.03 1.60 17.30
C TRP A 1111 -24.97 0.71 17.97
N GLY A 1112 -25.12 -0.62 17.89
CA GLY A 1112 -24.21 -1.56 18.54
C GLY A 1112 -24.30 -1.54 20.07
N ILE A 1113 -25.44 -1.13 20.61
CA ILE A 1113 -25.72 -0.99 22.05
C ILE A 1113 -27.19 -1.33 22.35
N ASP A 1114 -27.46 -1.96 23.49
CA ASP A 1114 -28.74 -2.67 23.69
C ASP A 1114 -29.91 -1.72 23.98
N TYR A 1115 -29.67 -0.61 24.72
CA TYR A 1115 -30.68 0.40 25.09
C TYR A 1115 -32.10 -0.19 25.37
N ALA A 1116 -32.20 -1.15 26.30
CA ALA A 1116 -33.46 -1.79 26.70
C ALA A 1116 -33.53 -2.08 28.21
N TRP A 1117 -34.70 -2.44 28.73
CA TRP A 1117 -34.88 -2.95 30.10
C TRP A 1117 -34.04 -4.23 30.31
N SER A 1118 -33.47 -4.41 31.51
CA SER A 1118 -32.45 -5.45 31.79
C SER A 1118 -32.91 -6.90 31.53
N GLY A 1119 -34.21 -7.16 31.38
CA GLY A 1119 -34.72 -8.48 31.03
C GLY A 1119 -34.78 -8.79 29.53
N ALA A 1120 -34.54 -7.80 28.66
CA ALA A 1120 -34.49 -7.94 27.21
C ALA A 1120 -33.07 -7.77 26.63
N ALA A 1121 -32.20 -7.04 27.35
CA ALA A 1121 -30.78 -6.92 27.05
C ALA A 1121 -30.02 -8.17 27.52
N ASP A 1122 -29.05 -8.62 26.74
CA ASP A 1122 -28.21 -9.77 27.08
C ASP A 1122 -27.04 -9.41 28.02
N GLY A 1123 -26.81 -8.11 28.23
CA GLY A 1123 -25.79 -7.56 29.13
C GLY A 1123 -24.43 -7.31 28.49
N ASN A 1124 -24.26 -7.61 27.20
CA ASN A 1124 -22.99 -7.45 26.47
C ASN A 1124 -22.87 -6.11 25.75
N ASN A 1125 -23.97 -5.35 25.63
CA ASN A 1125 -24.01 -4.05 24.98
C ASN A 1125 -23.43 -4.09 23.55
N ASP A 1126 -23.89 -5.07 22.77
CA ASP A 1126 -23.50 -5.34 21.38
C ASP A 1126 -24.64 -5.01 20.38
N GLY A 1127 -25.77 -4.56 20.90
CA GLY A 1127 -26.96 -4.15 20.17
C GLY A 1127 -28.01 -5.24 20.06
N PHE A 1128 -27.75 -6.48 20.47
CA PHE A 1128 -28.72 -7.56 20.33
C PHE A 1128 -29.75 -7.57 21.48
N LEU A 1129 -31.01 -7.81 21.11
CA LEU A 1129 -32.15 -7.84 22.01
C LEU A 1129 -32.98 -9.08 21.74
N ASP A 1130 -33.17 -9.90 22.77
CA ASP A 1130 -33.95 -11.13 22.68
C ASP A 1130 -35.34 -10.92 23.31
N LEU A 1131 -36.36 -10.83 22.47
CA LEU A 1131 -37.71 -10.45 22.85
C LEU A 1131 -38.66 -11.64 22.73
N SER A 1132 -39.63 -11.77 23.64
CA SER A 1132 -40.77 -12.64 23.38
C SER A 1132 -41.54 -12.12 22.16
N TYR A 1133 -42.24 -12.99 21.44
CA TYR A 1133 -43.01 -12.57 20.27
C TYR A 1133 -44.04 -11.50 20.63
N ASP A 1134 -44.63 -11.57 21.82
CA ASP A 1134 -45.55 -10.55 22.34
C ASP A 1134 -44.87 -9.20 22.57
N GLN A 1135 -43.63 -9.20 23.06
CA GLN A 1135 -42.81 -8.01 23.18
C GLN A 1135 -42.38 -7.47 21.81
N PHE A 1136 -41.97 -8.34 20.88
CA PHE A 1136 -41.62 -7.96 19.51
C PHE A 1136 -42.82 -7.36 18.76
N ARG A 1137 -44.04 -7.85 19.00
CA ARG A 1137 -45.26 -7.28 18.41
C ARG A 1137 -45.48 -5.82 18.75
N THR A 1138 -44.85 -5.29 19.80
CA THR A 1138 -44.88 -3.86 20.13
C THR A 1138 -44.17 -3.00 19.08
N PHE A 1139 -43.33 -3.58 18.22
CA PHE A 1139 -42.74 -2.86 17.11
C PHE A 1139 -43.80 -2.41 16.08
N GLY A 1140 -44.76 -3.30 15.81
CA GLY A 1140 -45.93 -3.00 14.98
C GLY A 1140 -45.67 -2.94 13.46
N TYR A 1141 -44.42 -3.06 13.01
CA TYR A 1141 -44.06 -2.96 11.59
C TYR A 1141 -42.80 -3.76 11.23
N ILE A 1142 -42.87 -4.61 10.21
CA ILE A 1142 -41.72 -5.35 9.65
C ILE A 1142 -41.68 -5.29 8.12
N THR A 1143 -40.48 -5.47 7.56
CA THR A 1143 -40.23 -5.52 6.12
C THR A 1143 -39.36 -6.71 5.76
N ILE A 1144 -39.70 -7.45 4.69
CA ILE A 1144 -39.01 -8.69 4.27
C ILE A 1144 -38.62 -8.59 2.79
N ALA A 1145 -37.37 -8.91 2.43
CA ALA A 1145 -36.87 -9.00 1.04
C ALA A 1145 -36.15 -10.32 0.71
#